data_AF-A0A087GPS8-F1
#
_entry.id   AF-A0A087GPS8-F1
#
_cell.length_a   1.000
_cell.length_b   1.000
_cell.length_c   1.000
_cell.angle_alpha   90.00
_cell.angle_beta   90.00
_cell.angle_gamma   90.00
#
_symmetry.space_group_name_H-M   'P 1'
#
loop_
_entity.id
_entity.type
_entity.pdbx_description
1 polymer ?
#
loop_
_entity_poly.entity_id
_entity_poly.type
_entity_poly.pdbx_seq_one_letter_code
_entity_poly.pdbx_strand_id
1 'polypeptide(L)'
;MMAKNVLVTGGAGYIGSHTVLQLLTGGYSVVVVDNLDNSSAVSLERVKKLAGEHGERLSFQQVDLRDKPALEKIFSETKFDAVIHFAGLKAVGESVAKPLLYYDNNLVGTIVLLEVMAQHGCKNLVFSSSATVYGAPKEVPCTEESPISALNPYGRTKLFIEEICRDVYGSDPEWKIILLRYFNPVGAHPSGHIGEDPRGIPNNLMPYVQQVAVGRRPHLTVYGNDYNTKDGTGVRDYIHVIDLADGHIAALRKLEDCKIGCEVYNLGTGNGTSVMEMVDAFEKASGKFCCPDTSFHDQKIPLVIAGRRPGDAEVVYASTEKAEKELNWKAKYGIEEMCRDLWNWASAVEEEGVMICERDDFSLTGPLHLTSIDWANEHHRRSVAASLVQGIYVAERDRQLQREAALSPLWSEFFHFRLIRKLVDDADFSIFGGIYEYKPPQPPSHIVISRELSPRYVIAFRGTVTKADSISRDIELDIHIIRNGLHTTTRFEIAIQAVRNMVASVGASNVWLAGHSLGASMALLTGKTVARTGVFPECFAFNPPFLSAPIERIKDKRIKHGIRIAGSVITAGLALAKKATQQHSQNQLALPAPVDPFAALSDWFPRLYVNPGDHLCSEYIGYFDHRNKMEQMGVGFVERLATQHSLGGLLVDIVGGGKNTEGPVHLVPSSVLTVNSKPSRDFKEAHGIHQWWREDQRFDTKIHQYK
;
A
#
# COMPACT_ATOMS: atom_id res chain seq x y z
N MET A 1 44.86 -16.81 6.22
CA MET A 1 44.10 -17.24 7.42
C MET A 1 42.69 -17.54 6.99
N MET A 2 42.00 -18.51 7.62
CA MET A 2 40.56 -18.68 7.42
C MET A 2 39.83 -17.42 7.87
N ALA A 3 38.77 -17.03 7.15
CA ALA A 3 37.93 -15.91 7.55
C ALA A 3 37.23 -16.23 8.88
N LYS A 4 37.21 -15.28 9.81
CA LYS A 4 36.48 -15.43 11.09
C LYS A 4 34.97 -15.42 10.84
N ASN A 5 34.26 -16.28 11.55
CA ASN A 5 32.80 -16.41 11.45
C ASN A 5 32.12 -15.56 12.51
N VAL A 6 31.25 -14.65 12.08
CA VAL A 6 30.49 -13.77 12.97
C VAL A 6 28.99 -14.04 12.80
N LEU A 7 28.32 -14.35 13.90
CA LEU A 7 26.85 -14.37 13.93
C LEU A 7 26.34 -12.95 14.17
N VAL A 8 25.44 -12.47 13.31
CA VAL A 8 24.81 -11.16 13.45
C VAL A 8 23.30 -11.36 13.62
N THR A 9 22.83 -11.27 14.86
CA THR A 9 21.38 -11.31 15.12
C THR A 9 20.76 -9.95 14.82
N GLY A 10 19.56 -9.92 14.22
CA GLY A 10 18.93 -8.66 13.77
C GLY A 10 19.66 -8.04 12.57
N GLY A 11 20.42 -8.85 11.84
CA GLY A 11 21.30 -8.38 10.76
C GLY A 11 20.58 -7.89 9.50
N ALA A 12 19.28 -8.21 9.33
CA ALA A 12 18.49 -7.66 8.23
C ALA A 12 17.95 -6.26 8.56
N GLY A 13 18.02 -5.84 9.83
CA GLY A 13 17.57 -4.53 10.30
C GLY A 13 18.49 -3.38 9.86
N TYR A 14 18.11 -2.16 10.24
CA TYR A 14 18.79 -0.92 9.82
C TYR A 14 20.29 -0.90 10.14
N ILE A 15 20.68 -0.93 11.41
CA ILE A 15 22.10 -0.89 11.82
C ILE A 15 22.80 -2.22 11.45
N GLY A 16 22.07 -3.33 11.57
CA GLY A 16 22.56 -4.67 11.27
C GLY A 16 23.06 -4.78 9.83
N SER A 17 22.26 -4.40 8.84
CA SER A 17 22.61 -4.49 7.42
C SER A 17 23.87 -3.70 7.04
N HIS A 18 24.03 -2.50 7.59
CA HIS A 18 25.23 -1.68 7.38
C HIS A 18 26.47 -2.35 8.01
N THR A 19 26.32 -2.91 9.20
CA THR A 19 27.40 -3.64 9.89
C THR A 19 27.77 -4.92 9.16
N VAL A 20 26.78 -5.67 8.64
CA VAL A 20 27.01 -6.89 7.84
C VAL A 20 27.81 -6.55 6.58
N LEU A 21 27.47 -5.46 5.88
CA LEU A 21 28.25 -5.02 4.72
C LEU A 21 29.72 -4.76 5.07
N GLN A 22 29.98 -4.06 6.19
CA GLN A 22 31.35 -3.79 6.62
C GLN A 22 32.11 -5.03 7.10
N LEU A 23 31.42 -6.00 7.70
CA LEU A 23 32.02 -7.29 8.05
C LEU A 23 32.46 -8.05 6.79
N LEU A 24 31.59 -8.14 5.79
CA LEU A 24 31.90 -8.84 4.54
C LEU A 24 33.08 -8.19 3.81
N THR A 25 33.07 -6.87 3.64
CA THR A 25 34.18 -6.13 3.01
C THR A 25 35.44 -6.12 3.88
N GLY A 26 35.29 -6.25 5.20
CA GLY A 26 36.38 -6.48 6.16
C GLY A 26 36.95 -7.90 6.15
N GLY A 27 36.43 -8.80 5.31
CA GLY A 27 36.94 -10.15 5.11
C GLY A 27 36.37 -11.21 6.04
N TYR A 28 35.34 -10.90 6.84
CA TYR A 28 34.65 -11.86 7.70
C TYR A 28 33.66 -12.73 6.91
N SER A 29 33.31 -13.88 7.48
CA SER A 29 32.14 -14.66 7.06
C SER A 29 31.00 -14.38 8.02
N VAL A 30 29.80 -14.17 7.50
CA VAL A 30 28.66 -13.68 8.29
C VAL A 30 27.47 -14.61 8.18
N VAL A 31 26.93 -15.01 9.32
CA VAL A 31 25.62 -15.68 9.42
C VAL A 31 24.65 -14.69 10.05
N VAL A 32 23.57 -14.34 9.35
CA VAL A 32 22.52 -13.48 9.88
C VAL A 32 21.38 -14.32 10.42
N VAL A 33 20.95 -14.01 11.65
CA VAL A 33 19.71 -14.54 12.24
C VAL A 33 18.73 -13.39 12.45
N ASP A 34 17.57 -13.44 11.80
CA ASP A 34 16.56 -12.39 11.90
C ASP A 34 15.18 -13.00 11.67
N ASN A 35 14.18 -12.65 12.50
CA ASN A 35 12.82 -13.15 12.32
C ASN A 35 12.02 -12.33 11.27
N LEU A 36 12.60 -11.24 10.78
CA LEU A 36 11.96 -10.28 9.89
C LEU A 36 10.70 -9.69 10.51
N ASP A 37 10.73 -9.28 11.78
CA ASP A 37 9.59 -8.57 12.39
C ASP A 37 9.53 -7.08 11.97
N ASN A 38 10.69 -6.43 11.88
CA ASN A 38 10.80 -5.00 11.49
C ASN A 38 11.91 -4.76 10.45
N SER A 39 12.10 -5.71 9.55
CA SER A 39 13.10 -5.69 8.48
C SER A 39 12.59 -6.42 7.24
N SER A 40 13.40 -6.56 6.19
CA SER A 40 13.06 -7.33 4.98
C SER A 40 14.29 -8.10 4.51
N ALA A 41 14.11 -9.32 4.00
CA ALA A 41 15.20 -10.10 3.41
C ALA A 41 15.89 -9.38 2.24
N VAL A 42 15.17 -8.48 1.56
CA VAL A 42 15.69 -7.63 0.48
C VAL A 42 16.89 -6.79 0.94
N SER A 43 16.95 -6.39 2.23
CA SER A 43 18.11 -5.66 2.74
C SER A 43 19.39 -6.48 2.61
N LEU A 44 19.34 -7.78 2.89
CA LEU A 44 20.47 -8.70 2.78
C LEU A 44 20.84 -9.00 1.34
N GLU A 45 19.87 -9.05 0.42
CA GLU A 45 20.14 -9.16 -1.02
C GLU A 45 20.91 -7.93 -1.54
N ARG A 46 20.51 -6.74 -1.11
CA ARG A 46 21.20 -5.50 -1.46
C ARG A 46 22.58 -5.44 -0.81
N VAL A 47 22.75 -5.92 0.42
CA VAL A 47 24.06 -6.10 1.07
C VAL A 47 24.95 -7.05 0.25
N LYS A 48 24.45 -8.21 -0.19
CA LYS A 48 25.22 -9.15 -1.05
C LYS A 48 25.71 -8.47 -2.32
N LYS A 49 24.83 -7.73 -3.01
CA LYS A 49 25.18 -6.98 -4.22
C LYS A 49 26.27 -5.93 -3.95
N LEU A 50 26.13 -5.17 -2.86
CA LEU A 50 27.12 -4.16 -2.46
C LEU A 50 28.47 -4.77 -2.05
N ALA A 51 28.47 -5.96 -1.46
CA ALA A 51 29.68 -6.66 -1.03
C ALA A 51 30.45 -7.31 -2.20
N GLY A 52 29.87 -7.41 -3.39
CA GLY A 52 30.48 -8.07 -4.54
C GLY A 52 30.81 -9.53 -4.25
N GLU A 53 32.02 -9.98 -4.62
CA GLU A 53 32.48 -11.36 -4.37
C GLU A 53 32.49 -11.75 -2.88
N HIS A 54 32.58 -10.77 -1.97
CA HIS A 54 32.49 -11.03 -0.53
C HIS A 54 31.08 -11.43 -0.08
N GLY A 55 30.05 -11.12 -0.88
CA GLY A 55 28.65 -11.44 -0.61
C GLY A 55 28.37 -12.95 -0.53
N GLU A 56 29.21 -13.80 -1.14
CA GLU A 56 29.11 -15.26 -1.05
C GLU A 56 29.39 -15.79 0.37
N ARG A 57 30.01 -14.98 1.24
CA ARG A 57 30.25 -15.31 2.64
C ARG A 57 29.10 -14.93 3.57
N LEU A 58 27.98 -14.44 3.00
CA LEU A 58 26.77 -14.11 3.74
C LEU A 58 25.73 -15.24 3.64
N SER A 59 25.39 -15.80 4.78
CA SER A 59 24.24 -16.71 4.93
C SER A 59 23.16 -16.07 5.81
N PHE A 60 21.91 -16.47 5.59
CA PHE A 60 20.75 -15.94 6.30
C PHE A 60 19.89 -17.10 6.81
N GLN A 61 19.46 -17.00 8.07
CA GLN A 61 18.56 -17.91 8.75
C GLN A 61 17.39 -17.11 9.32
N GLN A 62 16.19 -17.35 8.81
CA GLN A 62 14.99 -16.70 9.32
C GLN A 62 14.50 -17.41 10.58
N VAL A 63 14.99 -16.96 11.74
CA VAL A 63 14.76 -17.61 13.04
C VAL A 63 14.51 -16.55 14.11
N ASP A 64 13.57 -16.83 15.01
CA ASP A 64 13.39 -16.04 16.23
C ASP A 64 14.38 -16.52 17.29
N LEU A 65 15.05 -15.59 17.98
CA LEU A 65 16.05 -15.95 19.00
C LEU A 65 15.46 -16.76 20.17
N ARG A 66 14.14 -16.69 20.39
CA ARG A 66 13.47 -17.48 21.43
C ARG A 66 13.30 -18.94 21.03
N ASP A 67 13.48 -19.29 19.75
CA ASP A 67 13.53 -20.67 19.28
C ASP A 67 14.91 -21.28 19.54
N LYS A 68 15.11 -21.73 20.78
CA LYS A 68 16.36 -22.32 21.25
C LYS A 68 16.81 -23.52 20.39
N PRO A 69 15.96 -24.51 20.06
CA PRO A 69 16.36 -25.62 19.18
C PRO A 69 16.86 -25.18 17.80
N ALA A 70 16.20 -24.19 17.18
CA ALA A 70 16.66 -23.66 15.90
C ALA A 70 18.01 -22.95 16.03
N LEU A 71 18.21 -22.18 17.10
CA LEU A 71 19.48 -21.49 17.36
C LEU A 71 20.62 -22.47 17.66
N GLU A 72 20.38 -23.51 18.48
CA GLU A 72 21.34 -24.59 18.74
C GLU A 72 21.78 -25.27 17.44
N LYS A 73 20.84 -25.54 16.53
CA LYS A 73 21.16 -26.10 15.21
C LYS A 73 22.15 -25.22 14.45
N ILE A 74 21.93 -23.90 14.39
CA ILE A 74 22.80 -22.95 13.69
C ILE A 74 24.22 -22.97 14.29
N PHE A 75 24.34 -22.97 15.62
CA PHE A 75 25.64 -23.05 16.30
C PHE A 75 26.33 -24.41 16.15
N SER A 76 25.57 -25.50 15.94
CA SER A 76 26.15 -26.82 15.66
C SER A 76 26.73 -26.93 14.24
N GLU A 77 26.18 -26.18 13.28
CA GLU A 77 26.60 -26.19 11.87
C GLU A 77 27.80 -25.28 11.61
N THR A 78 28.00 -24.24 12.43
CA THR A 78 29.06 -23.25 12.24
C THR A 78 29.72 -22.90 13.56
N LYS A 79 31.05 -23.04 13.63
CA LYS A 79 31.83 -22.51 14.76
C LYS A 79 31.97 -21.00 14.63
N PHE A 80 31.36 -20.26 15.55
CA PHE A 80 31.41 -18.80 15.60
C PHE A 80 32.55 -18.28 16.46
N ASP A 81 33.28 -17.30 15.94
CA ASP A 81 34.35 -16.60 16.67
C ASP A 81 33.78 -15.49 17.56
N ALA A 82 32.66 -14.89 17.16
CA ALA A 82 31.96 -13.85 17.92
C ALA A 82 30.50 -13.68 17.48
N VAL A 83 29.72 -13.01 18.32
CA VAL A 83 28.34 -12.62 18.05
C VAL A 83 28.21 -11.10 18.15
N ILE A 84 27.49 -10.49 17.18
CA ILE A 84 27.00 -9.12 17.28
C ILE A 84 25.47 -9.17 17.44
N HIS A 85 24.96 -8.65 18.55
CA HIS A 85 23.57 -8.81 18.95
C HIS A 85 22.74 -7.53 18.78
N PHE A 86 22.13 -7.35 17.60
CA PHE A 86 21.19 -6.25 17.32
C PHE A 86 19.72 -6.60 17.56
N ALA A 87 19.36 -7.89 17.49
CA ALA A 87 17.96 -8.31 17.55
C ALA A 87 17.25 -7.80 18.82
N GLY A 88 16.12 -7.14 18.64
CA GLY A 88 15.33 -6.57 19.72
C GLY A 88 14.31 -5.56 19.21
N LEU A 89 13.16 -5.48 19.88
CA LEU A 89 12.19 -4.42 19.65
C LEU A 89 12.74 -3.11 20.23
N LYS A 90 12.54 -2.01 19.49
CA LYS A 90 13.23 -0.72 19.76
C LYS A 90 12.34 0.51 19.92
N ALA A 91 11.02 0.41 19.72
CA ALA A 91 10.15 1.58 19.76
C ALA A 91 9.76 1.94 21.19
N VAL A 92 10.28 3.08 21.69
CA VAL A 92 10.01 3.56 23.06
C VAL A 92 8.51 3.68 23.35
N GLY A 93 7.75 4.34 22.47
CA GLY A 93 6.31 4.55 22.67
C GLY A 93 5.52 3.24 22.72
N GLU A 94 5.83 2.30 21.82
CA GLU A 94 5.20 0.98 21.83
C GLU A 94 5.59 0.18 23.07
N SER A 95 6.82 0.27 23.55
CA SER A 95 7.26 -0.44 24.76
C SER A 95 6.46 -0.04 26.00
N VAL A 96 6.02 1.22 26.09
CA VAL A 96 5.14 1.70 27.16
C VAL A 96 3.75 1.09 27.03
N ALA A 97 3.24 0.98 25.79
CA ALA A 97 1.92 0.38 25.52
C ALA A 97 1.90 -1.15 25.65
N LYS A 98 3.02 -1.82 25.33
CA LYS A 98 3.17 -3.29 25.27
C LYS A 98 4.43 -3.75 26.03
N PRO A 99 4.55 -3.50 27.35
CA PRO A 99 5.79 -3.78 28.08
C PRO A 99 6.17 -5.27 28.09
N LEU A 100 5.20 -6.17 28.27
CA LEU A 100 5.46 -7.62 28.30
C LEU A 100 6.04 -8.14 26.99
N LEU A 101 5.59 -7.61 25.85
CA LEU A 101 6.13 -7.95 24.53
C LEU A 101 7.63 -7.59 24.43
N TYR A 102 8.01 -6.43 24.95
CA TYR A 102 9.41 -5.97 24.94
C TYR A 102 10.27 -6.79 25.90
N TYR A 103 9.78 -7.08 27.11
CA TYR A 103 10.51 -7.92 28.05
C TYR A 103 10.69 -9.34 27.52
N ASP A 104 9.64 -9.95 26.97
CA ASP A 104 9.72 -11.30 26.38
C ASP A 104 10.71 -11.33 25.21
N ASN A 105 10.52 -10.46 24.20
CA ASN A 105 11.38 -10.48 23.02
C ASN A 105 12.84 -10.15 23.35
N ASN A 106 13.08 -9.07 24.08
CA ASN A 106 14.44 -8.57 24.30
C ASN A 106 15.17 -9.38 25.37
N LEU A 107 14.55 -9.71 26.50
CA LEU A 107 15.25 -10.43 27.57
C LEU A 107 15.35 -11.92 27.26
N VAL A 108 14.24 -12.59 26.94
CA VAL A 108 14.25 -14.05 26.71
C VAL A 108 15.09 -14.38 25.48
N GLY A 109 14.98 -13.58 24.41
CA GLY A 109 15.82 -13.74 23.22
C GLY A 109 17.32 -13.62 23.53
N THR A 110 17.74 -12.64 24.34
CA THR A 110 19.15 -12.52 24.75
C THR A 110 19.59 -13.65 25.68
N ILE A 111 18.75 -14.07 26.63
CA ILE A 111 19.06 -15.18 27.54
C ILE A 111 19.29 -16.47 26.75
N VAL A 112 18.38 -16.81 25.83
CA VAL A 112 18.54 -17.99 24.96
C VAL A 112 19.82 -17.89 24.13
N LEU A 113 20.12 -16.72 23.56
CA LEU A 113 21.36 -16.51 22.81
C LEU A 113 22.60 -16.76 23.66
N LEU A 114 22.68 -16.18 24.87
CA LEU A 114 23.81 -16.36 25.79
C LEU A 114 23.98 -17.83 26.22
N GLU A 115 22.88 -18.54 26.48
CA GLU A 115 22.90 -19.97 26.80
C GLU A 115 23.49 -20.80 25.66
N VAL A 116 23.01 -20.60 24.43
CA VAL A 116 23.48 -21.36 23.26
C VAL A 116 24.94 -21.03 22.93
N MET A 117 25.32 -19.75 23.05
CA MET A 117 26.70 -19.29 22.93
C MET A 117 27.62 -20.00 23.92
N ALA A 118 27.24 -20.06 25.21
CA ALA A 118 27.99 -20.75 26.26
C ALA A 118 28.19 -22.23 25.94
N GLN A 119 27.12 -22.93 25.55
CA GLN A 119 27.13 -24.36 25.23
C GLN A 119 28.07 -24.72 24.07
N HIS A 120 28.25 -23.80 23.11
CA HIS A 120 29.10 -24.00 21.94
C HIS A 120 30.48 -23.33 22.07
N GLY A 121 30.82 -22.80 23.24
CA GLY A 121 32.11 -22.18 23.51
C GLY A 121 32.36 -20.86 22.78
N CYS A 122 31.31 -20.18 22.32
CA CYS A 122 31.42 -18.84 21.72
C CYS A 122 31.22 -17.79 22.82
N LYS A 123 32.30 -17.22 23.35
CA LYS A 123 32.27 -16.31 24.51
C LYS A 123 32.60 -14.85 24.20
N ASN A 124 32.53 -14.48 22.92
CA ASN A 124 32.82 -13.13 22.42
C ASN A 124 31.51 -12.46 21.96
N LEU A 125 31.10 -11.39 22.64
CA LEU A 125 29.84 -10.70 22.38
C LEU A 125 30.05 -9.19 22.20
N VAL A 126 29.49 -8.63 21.13
CA VAL A 126 29.21 -7.19 21.01
C VAL A 126 27.70 -6.99 21.11
N PHE A 127 27.25 -6.29 22.15
CA PHE A 127 25.84 -6.06 22.41
C PHE A 127 25.40 -4.64 22.06
N SER A 128 24.25 -4.56 21.39
CA SER A 128 23.55 -3.30 21.11
C SER A 128 22.80 -2.76 22.32
N SER A 129 23.49 -1.98 23.14
CA SER A 129 22.86 -1.16 24.19
C SER A 129 22.38 0.20 23.63
N SER A 130 22.02 1.13 24.50
CA SER A 130 21.41 2.41 24.11
C SER A 130 21.63 3.50 25.15
N ALA A 131 21.76 4.75 24.72
CA ALA A 131 21.76 5.92 25.59
C ALA A 131 20.49 6.06 26.46
N THR A 132 19.41 5.32 26.15
CA THR A 132 18.21 5.24 27.00
C THR A 132 18.48 4.67 28.39
N VAL A 133 19.61 3.97 28.60
CA VAL A 133 20.04 3.52 29.92
C VAL A 133 20.56 4.66 30.82
N TYR A 134 20.77 5.86 30.28
CA TYR A 134 21.08 7.05 31.09
C TYR A 134 19.83 7.78 31.60
N GLY A 135 18.65 7.47 31.04
CA GLY A 135 17.37 8.04 31.47
C GLY A 135 17.29 9.54 31.22
N ALA A 136 17.12 10.33 32.29
CA ALA A 136 17.23 11.79 32.28
C ALA A 136 18.55 12.19 32.96
N PRO A 137 19.68 12.19 32.24
CA PRO A 137 20.97 12.49 32.84
C PRO A 137 20.99 13.91 33.41
N LYS A 138 21.61 14.09 34.57
CA LYS A 138 21.77 15.40 35.22
C LYS A 138 22.84 16.25 34.55
N GLU A 139 23.84 15.60 33.95
CA GLU A 139 24.98 16.21 33.31
C GLU A 139 25.15 15.62 31.91
N VAL A 140 25.52 16.48 30.96
CA VAL A 140 25.86 16.12 29.59
C VAL A 140 27.16 16.86 29.21
N PRO A 141 28.09 16.24 28.46
CA PRO A 141 28.01 14.93 27.80
C PRO A 141 27.97 13.74 28.78
N CYS A 142 27.21 12.69 28.44
CA CYS A 142 27.15 11.45 29.21
C CYS A 142 28.44 10.64 29.01
N THR A 143 29.16 10.36 30.09
CA THR A 143 30.27 9.40 30.12
C THR A 143 29.77 7.99 30.41
N GLU A 144 30.59 6.96 30.19
CA GLU A 144 30.24 5.58 30.51
C GLU A 144 30.02 5.35 32.01
N GLU A 145 30.66 6.16 32.86
CA GLU A 145 30.53 6.19 34.32
C GLU A 145 29.29 6.97 34.81
N SER A 146 28.57 7.62 33.90
CA SER A 146 27.36 8.36 34.26
C SER A 146 26.31 7.41 34.86
N PRO A 147 25.54 7.86 35.88
CA PRO A 147 24.53 7.01 36.50
C PRO A 147 23.52 6.48 35.49
N ILE A 148 23.26 5.17 35.55
CA ILE A 148 22.30 4.50 34.68
C ILE A 148 20.92 4.42 35.33
N SER A 149 19.90 4.79 34.58
CA SER A 149 18.48 4.68 34.92
C SER A 149 17.65 4.61 33.65
N ALA A 150 16.52 3.91 33.65
CA ALA A 150 15.67 3.80 32.46
C ALA A 150 14.25 4.32 32.73
N LEU A 151 13.78 5.22 31.85
CA LEU A 151 12.48 5.91 31.97
C LEU A 151 11.32 5.16 31.29
N ASN A 152 11.61 4.13 30.48
CA ASN A 152 10.62 3.38 29.72
C ASN A 152 10.98 1.88 29.65
N PRO A 153 10.02 1.00 29.33
CA PRO A 153 10.25 -0.45 29.27
C PRO A 153 11.37 -0.85 28.30
N TYR A 154 11.45 -0.26 27.11
CA TYR A 154 12.57 -0.52 26.18
C TYR A 154 13.94 -0.25 26.82
N GLY A 155 14.14 0.94 27.39
CA GLY A 155 15.39 1.28 28.09
C GLY A 155 15.68 0.34 29.26
N ARG A 156 14.64 -0.10 29.98
CA ARG A 156 14.78 -1.10 31.05
C ARG A 156 15.26 -2.45 30.53
N THR A 157 14.77 -2.91 29.37
CA THR A 157 15.28 -4.15 28.77
C THR A 157 16.76 -4.06 28.45
N LYS A 158 17.23 -2.93 27.89
CA LYS A 158 18.66 -2.73 27.60
C LYS A 158 19.50 -2.69 28.87
N LEU A 159 19.04 -1.97 29.90
CA LEU A 159 19.69 -1.94 31.21
C LEU A 159 19.80 -3.33 31.84
N PHE A 160 18.71 -4.10 31.85
CA PHE A 160 18.72 -5.46 32.41
C PHE A 160 19.63 -6.41 31.62
N ILE A 161 19.71 -6.28 30.30
CA ILE A 161 20.65 -7.06 29.50
C ILE A 161 22.10 -6.68 29.82
N GLU A 162 22.41 -5.40 30.05
CA GLU A 162 23.75 -5.02 30.51
C GLU A 162 24.09 -5.67 31.86
N GLU A 163 23.16 -5.69 32.82
CA GLU A 163 23.38 -6.38 34.12
C GLU A 163 23.56 -7.89 33.93
N ILE A 164 22.72 -8.54 33.11
CA ILE A 164 22.87 -9.97 32.79
C ILE A 164 24.26 -10.25 32.20
N CYS A 165 24.74 -9.40 31.28
CA CYS A 165 26.08 -9.54 30.71
C CYS A 165 27.19 -9.38 31.76
N ARG A 166 27.06 -8.44 32.70
CA ARG A 166 28.02 -8.27 33.81
C ARG A 166 28.01 -9.48 34.73
N ASP A 167 26.84 -10.03 35.04
CA ASP A 167 26.71 -11.24 35.87
C ASP A 167 27.29 -12.47 35.16
N VAL A 168 27.06 -12.63 33.86
CA VAL A 168 27.67 -13.70 33.04
C VAL A 168 29.20 -13.62 33.10
N TYR A 169 29.78 -12.44 32.83
CA TYR A 169 31.22 -12.24 32.95
C TYR A 169 31.74 -12.45 34.38
N GLY A 170 31.01 -11.98 35.39
CA GLY A 170 31.36 -12.19 36.81
C GLY A 170 31.37 -13.67 37.20
N SER A 171 30.51 -14.48 36.59
CA SER A 171 30.47 -15.94 36.80
C SER A 171 31.52 -16.71 36.01
N ASP A 172 31.91 -16.20 34.84
CA ASP A 172 32.86 -16.83 33.91
C ASP A 172 33.72 -15.76 33.20
N PRO A 173 34.92 -15.45 33.74
CA PRO A 173 35.80 -14.42 33.18
C PRO A 173 36.41 -14.74 31.81
N GLU A 174 36.14 -15.92 31.23
CA GLU A 174 36.51 -16.19 29.83
C GLU A 174 35.64 -15.43 28.83
N TRP A 175 34.48 -14.90 29.29
CA TRP A 175 33.64 -14.04 28.47
C TRP A 175 34.29 -12.69 28.18
N LYS A 176 34.22 -12.29 26.92
CA LYS A 176 34.59 -10.98 26.44
C LYS A 176 33.37 -10.30 25.88
N ILE A 177 32.90 -9.26 26.56
CA ILE A 177 31.63 -8.62 26.26
C ILE A 177 31.85 -7.13 26.10
N ILE A 178 31.46 -6.59 24.96
CA ILE A 178 31.44 -5.14 24.73
C ILE A 178 29.99 -4.68 24.65
N LEU A 179 29.62 -3.76 25.53
CA LEU A 179 28.32 -3.12 25.61
C LEU A 179 28.40 -1.76 24.91
N LEU A 180 27.87 -1.67 23.70
CA LEU A 180 27.90 -0.43 22.93
C LEU A 180 26.62 0.37 23.17
N ARG A 181 26.72 1.52 23.84
CA ARG A 181 25.60 2.42 24.09
C ARG A 181 25.49 3.41 22.93
N TYR A 182 24.61 3.09 21.98
CA TYR A 182 24.38 3.98 20.84
C TYR A 182 23.51 5.16 21.25
N PHE A 183 23.78 6.31 20.65
CA PHE A 183 22.88 7.45 20.70
C PHE A 183 21.83 7.33 19.57
N ASN A 184 21.70 8.32 18.68
CA ASN A 184 20.63 8.34 17.70
C ASN A 184 21.16 8.08 16.27
N PRO A 185 21.26 6.81 15.82
CA PRO A 185 21.71 6.50 14.47
C PRO A 185 20.75 7.05 13.41
N VAL A 186 21.33 7.66 12.38
CA VAL A 186 20.65 8.27 11.21
C VAL A 186 21.51 8.11 9.95
N GLY A 187 20.99 8.49 8.79
CA GLY A 187 21.67 8.33 7.52
C GLY A 187 21.36 7.01 6.82
N ALA A 188 22.08 6.74 5.75
CA ALA A 188 21.98 5.49 4.99
C ALA A 188 23.35 5.19 4.36
N HIS A 189 23.45 4.10 3.61
CA HIS A 189 24.66 3.87 2.83
C HIS A 189 24.72 4.87 1.65
N PRO A 190 25.87 5.51 1.37
CA PRO A 190 26.03 6.52 0.33
C PRO A 190 25.60 6.07 -1.07
N SER A 191 25.59 4.76 -1.33
CA SER A 191 25.10 4.21 -2.59
C SER A 191 23.58 4.37 -2.78
N GLY A 192 22.82 4.70 -1.73
CA GLY A 192 21.36 4.75 -1.79
C GLY A 192 20.68 3.38 -1.93
N HIS A 193 21.37 2.27 -1.62
CA HIS A 193 20.82 0.91 -1.77
C HIS A 193 20.46 0.22 -0.44
N ILE A 194 20.95 0.69 0.70
CA ILE A 194 20.50 0.22 2.01
C ILE A 194 20.33 1.42 2.94
N GLY A 195 19.28 1.40 3.76
CA GLY A 195 18.90 2.50 4.66
C GLY A 195 17.81 2.05 5.63
N GLU A 196 17.20 3.00 6.34
CA GLU A 196 16.14 2.70 7.32
C GLU A 196 14.76 2.70 6.65
N ASP A 197 14.10 1.53 6.64
CA ASP A 197 12.72 1.34 6.15
C ASP A 197 11.87 0.65 7.23
N PRO A 198 11.37 1.39 8.22
CA PRO A 198 10.61 0.81 9.33
C PRO A 198 9.22 0.39 8.85
N ARG A 199 8.73 -0.75 9.35
CA ARG A 199 7.35 -1.17 9.07
C ARG A 199 6.37 -0.29 9.84
N GLY A 200 5.30 0.13 9.17
CA GLY A 200 4.23 0.92 9.78
C GLY A 200 4.60 2.38 10.01
N ILE A 201 4.11 2.96 11.11
CA ILE A 201 4.37 4.36 11.47
C ILE A 201 5.74 4.45 12.15
N PRO A 202 6.70 5.21 11.61
CA PRO A 202 8.00 5.36 12.25
C PRO A 202 7.89 6.00 13.63
N ASN A 203 8.66 5.49 14.59
CA ASN A 203 8.74 6.05 15.94
C ASN A 203 9.93 7.01 16.15
N ASN A 204 10.95 6.89 15.29
CA ASN A 204 12.15 7.73 15.29
C ASN A 204 11.96 8.97 14.39
N LEU A 205 12.64 10.07 14.71
CA LEU A 205 12.50 11.35 14.01
C LEU A 205 12.80 11.23 12.51
N MET A 206 13.99 10.74 12.15
CA MET A 206 14.47 10.82 10.76
C MET A 206 13.69 9.97 9.76
N PRO A 207 13.30 8.71 10.08
CA PRO A 207 12.41 7.98 9.19
C PRO A 207 11.01 8.59 9.08
N TYR A 208 10.59 9.40 10.04
CA TYR A 208 9.34 10.15 9.92
C TYR A 208 9.54 11.36 8.99
N VAL A 209 10.61 12.15 9.21
CA VAL A 209 10.98 13.30 8.35
C VAL A 209 11.12 12.86 6.89
N GLN A 210 11.81 11.75 6.62
CA GLN A 210 11.94 11.24 5.25
C GLN A 210 10.57 10.90 4.64
N GLN A 211 9.67 10.25 5.39
CA GLN A 211 8.34 9.85 4.89
C GLN A 211 7.45 11.06 4.59
N VAL A 212 7.61 12.15 5.33
CA VAL A 212 6.93 13.42 5.03
C VAL A 212 7.50 14.04 3.76
N ALA A 213 8.84 14.06 3.62
CA ALA A 213 9.49 14.58 2.43
C ALA A 213 9.01 13.82 1.19
N VAL A 214 9.09 12.49 1.19
CA VAL A 214 8.64 11.68 0.04
C VAL A 214 7.11 11.62 -0.16
N GLY A 215 6.32 12.34 0.64
CA GLY A 215 4.87 12.45 0.47
C GLY A 215 4.04 11.27 1.01
N ARG A 216 4.65 10.29 1.68
CA ARG A 216 3.92 9.21 2.39
C ARG A 216 3.17 9.71 3.62
N ARG A 217 3.57 10.88 4.17
CA ARG A 217 2.95 11.48 5.36
C ARG A 217 2.66 12.97 5.11
N PRO A 218 1.55 13.51 5.64
CA PRO A 218 1.17 14.90 5.38
C PRO A 218 1.99 15.94 6.15
N HIS A 219 2.54 15.58 7.32
CA HIS A 219 3.30 16.49 8.20
C HIS A 219 4.13 15.71 9.22
N LEU A 220 5.17 16.33 9.77
CA LEU A 220 5.90 15.89 10.95
C LEU A 220 5.27 16.48 12.22
N THR A 221 5.10 15.68 13.27
CA THR A 221 4.75 16.18 14.61
C THR A 221 6.01 16.40 15.44
N VAL A 222 6.26 17.64 15.87
CA VAL A 222 7.35 18.01 16.78
C VAL A 222 6.82 18.00 18.21
N TYR A 223 7.38 17.12 19.04
CA TYR A 223 6.94 16.92 20.43
C TYR A 223 7.70 17.81 21.41
N GLY A 224 7.05 18.88 21.87
CA GLY A 224 7.62 19.87 22.77
C GLY A 224 8.38 20.98 22.04
N ASN A 225 8.08 22.22 22.42
CA ASN A 225 8.70 23.45 21.94
C ASN A 225 9.03 24.42 23.11
N ASP A 226 9.04 23.89 24.33
CA ASP A 226 9.18 24.61 25.58
C ASP A 226 10.28 24.00 26.48
N TYR A 227 11.14 23.13 25.94
CA TYR A 227 12.33 22.64 26.62
C TYR A 227 13.33 23.77 26.88
N ASN A 228 14.18 23.64 27.89
CA ASN A 228 15.28 24.57 28.16
C ASN A 228 16.47 24.33 27.22
N THR A 229 16.20 24.42 25.92
CA THR A 229 17.15 24.27 24.82
C THR A 229 17.10 25.49 23.91
N LYS A 230 18.08 25.63 23.02
CA LYS A 230 18.25 26.82 22.15
C LYS A 230 16.99 27.20 21.36
N ASP A 231 16.19 26.22 20.92
CA ASP A 231 14.98 26.43 20.12
C ASP A 231 13.71 25.81 20.75
N GLY A 232 13.79 25.39 22.01
CA GLY A 232 12.69 24.78 22.73
C GLY A 232 12.40 23.31 22.38
N THR A 233 13.10 22.72 21.41
CA THR A 233 12.93 21.30 21.02
C THR A 233 13.98 20.39 21.65
N GLY A 234 13.69 19.09 21.71
CA GLY A 234 14.61 18.11 22.30
C GLY A 234 15.95 18.02 21.55
N VAL A 235 17.04 17.87 22.30
CA VAL A 235 18.41 17.77 21.75
C VAL A 235 18.94 16.35 21.91
N ARG A 236 19.48 15.78 20.84
CA ARG A 236 20.03 14.42 20.78
C ARG A 236 21.37 14.41 20.08
N ASP A 237 22.19 13.40 20.34
CA ASP A 237 23.40 13.12 19.57
C ASP A 237 23.07 12.18 18.41
N TYR A 238 22.98 12.76 17.21
CA TYR A 238 22.75 11.98 16.00
C TYR A 238 24.08 11.53 15.41
N ILE A 239 24.18 10.24 15.10
CA ILE A 239 25.38 9.60 14.58
C ILE A 239 25.08 8.94 13.24
N HIS A 240 26.00 9.04 12.28
CA HIS A 240 25.82 8.40 10.98
C HIS A 240 25.89 6.88 11.12
N VAL A 241 24.97 6.15 10.48
CA VAL A 241 24.88 4.69 10.61
C VAL A 241 26.14 3.95 10.14
N ILE A 242 26.87 4.50 9.17
CA ILE A 242 28.19 3.97 8.77
C ILE A 242 29.25 4.17 9.85
N ASP A 243 29.30 5.33 10.52
CA ASP A 243 30.23 5.51 11.65
C ASP A 243 29.89 4.52 12.76
N LEU A 244 28.60 4.33 13.03
CA LEU A 244 28.15 3.35 14.02
C LEU A 244 28.54 1.92 13.62
N ALA A 245 28.37 1.53 12.36
CA ALA A 245 28.83 0.24 11.85
C ALA A 245 30.36 0.10 12.00
N ASP A 246 31.15 1.14 11.68
CA ASP A 246 32.62 1.15 11.86
C ASP A 246 32.97 0.90 13.34
N GLY A 247 32.16 1.43 14.26
CA GLY A 247 32.32 1.23 15.70
C GLY A 247 32.15 -0.22 16.14
N HIS A 248 31.29 -0.98 15.44
CA HIS A 248 31.17 -2.43 15.68
C HIS A 248 32.39 -3.19 15.20
N ILE A 249 32.97 -2.81 14.07
CA ILE A 249 34.21 -3.41 13.57
C ILE A 249 35.36 -3.13 14.55
N ALA A 250 35.43 -1.91 15.09
CA ALA A 250 36.41 -1.56 16.12
C ALA A 250 36.21 -2.35 17.41
N ALA A 251 34.97 -2.48 17.90
CA ALA A 251 34.64 -3.30 19.06
C ALA A 251 34.98 -4.79 18.83
N LEU A 252 34.63 -5.34 17.67
CA LEU A 252 34.94 -6.73 17.33
C LEU A 252 36.45 -7.00 17.33
N ARG A 253 37.26 -6.07 16.80
CA ARG A 253 38.72 -6.15 16.88
C ARG A 253 39.22 -6.05 18.33
N LYS A 254 38.59 -5.20 19.15
CA LYS A 254 38.95 -5.03 20.56
C LYS A 254 38.71 -6.30 21.39
N LEU A 255 37.77 -7.17 21.00
CA LEU A 255 37.58 -8.50 21.62
C LEU A 255 38.82 -9.42 21.49
N GLU A 256 39.75 -9.13 20.57
CA GLU A 256 41.00 -9.87 20.45
C GLU A 256 41.99 -9.56 21.59
N ASP A 257 41.83 -8.41 22.27
CA ASP A 257 42.64 -8.05 23.43
C ASP A 257 42.43 -9.08 24.55
N CYS A 258 43.51 -9.60 25.13
CA CYS A 258 43.41 -10.58 26.20
C CYS A 258 42.96 -9.97 27.54
N LYS A 259 42.99 -8.64 27.66
CA LYS A 259 42.62 -7.92 28.89
C LYS A 259 41.17 -7.48 28.93
N ILE A 260 40.41 -7.67 27.86
CA ILE A 260 39.02 -7.22 27.83
C ILE A 260 38.12 -8.19 28.60
N GLY A 261 37.31 -7.64 29.51
CA GLY A 261 36.25 -8.34 30.22
C GLY A 261 34.88 -7.91 29.69
N CYS A 262 34.03 -7.40 30.59
CA CYS A 262 32.77 -6.74 30.24
C CYS A 262 32.94 -5.21 30.24
N GLU A 263 33.11 -4.61 29.07
CA GLU A 263 33.40 -3.18 28.89
C GLU A 263 32.27 -2.42 28.21
N VAL A 264 32.08 -1.17 28.60
CA VAL A 264 31.08 -0.25 28.03
C VAL A 264 31.77 0.81 27.19
N TYR A 265 31.18 1.16 26.04
CA TYR A 265 31.56 2.33 25.23
C TYR A 265 30.33 3.09 24.71
N ASN A 266 30.39 4.42 24.79
CA ASN A 266 29.44 5.29 24.11
C ASN A 266 29.82 5.46 22.65
N LEU A 267 28.87 5.23 21.75
CA LEU A 267 29.02 5.52 20.31
C LEU A 267 28.07 6.67 19.92
N GLY A 268 28.65 7.85 19.80
CA GLY A 268 28.00 9.10 19.40
C GLY A 268 29.00 10.01 18.69
N THR A 269 28.59 11.23 18.39
CA THR A 269 29.46 12.26 17.81
C THR A 269 30.05 13.19 18.88
N GLY A 270 29.43 13.23 20.05
CA GLY A 270 29.74 14.20 21.10
C GLY A 270 29.03 15.54 20.93
N ASN A 271 28.22 15.71 19.88
CA ASN A 271 27.52 16.94 19.57
C ASN A 271 26.01 16.76 19.77
N GLY A 272 25.40 17.66 20.54
CA GLY A 272 23.95 17.76 20.64
C GLY A 272 23.36 18.54 19.45
N THR A 273 22.32 18.00 18.83
CA THR A 273 21.57 18.64 17.75
C THR A 273 20.08 18.62 18.08
N SER A 274 19.39 19.74 17.87
CA SER A 274 17.95 19.85 18.12
C SER A 274 17.10 19.17 17.04
N VAL A 275 15.80 19.01 17.30
CA VAL A 275 14.85 18.53 16.28
C VAL A 275 14.80 19.48 15.10
N MET A 276 14.77 20.80 15.35
CA MET A 276 14.67 21.79 14.28
C MET A 276 15.96 21.90 13.46
N GLU A 277 17.13 21.82 14.08
CA GLU A 277 18.41 21.78 13.37
C GLU A 277 18.47 20.60 12.40
N MET A 278 17.93 19.45 12.80
CA MET A 278 17.86 18.26 11.95
C MET A 278 16.84 18.38 10.81
N VAL A 279 15.66 18.96 11.07
CA VAL A 279 14.67 19.24 10.02
C VAL A 279 15.25 20.21 8.98
N ASP A 280 15.88 21.30 9.42
CA ASP A 280 16.50 22.29 8.55
C ASP A 280 17.64 21.69 7.70
N ALA A 281 18.44 20.79 8.28
CA ALA A 281 19.48 20.09 7.53
C ALA A 281 18.90 19.12 6.49
N PHE A 282 17.81 18.41 6.83
CA PHE A 282 17.14 17.53 5.89
C PHE A 282 16.48 18.28 4.74
N GLU A 283 15.82 19.42 5.01
CA GLU A 283 15.25 20.29 3.97
C GLU A 283 16.30 20.77 2.96
N LYS A 284 17.51 21.09 3.43
CA LYS A 284 18.64 21.45 2.57
C LYS A 284 19.07 20.28 1.70
N ALA A 285 19.18 19.08 2.28
CA ALA A 285 19.60 17.87 1.58
C ALA A 285 18.58 17.42 0.52
N SER A 286 17.28 17.52 0.79
CA SER A 286 16.20 17.08 -0.11
C SER A 286 15.87 18.09 -1.24
N GLY A 287 16.59 19.21 -1.33
CA GLY A 287 16.59 20.07 -2.51
C GLY A 287 15.27 20.82 -2.85
N LYS A 288 14.36 21.05 -1.88
CA LYS A 288 13.12 21.84 -2.07
C LYS A 288 12.18 21.39 -3.23
N PHE A 289 12.08 20.09 -3.52
CA PHE A 289 11.00 19.57 -4.37
C PHE A 289 10.47 18.24 -3.88
N CYS A 290 9.18 18.18 -3.61
CA CYS A 290 8.43 16.92 -3.53
C CYS A 290 7.02 17.13 -4.10
N CYS A 291 6.92 17.23 -5.44
CA CYS A 291 5.77 16.85 -6.30
C CYS A 291 5.98 17.37 -7.74
N PRO A 292 5.94 16.52 -8.78
CA PRO A 292 6.04 16.96 -10.19
C PRO A 292 4.86 17.81 -10.70
N ASP A 293 3.85 18.10 -9.87
CA ASP A 293 2.57 18.70 -10.30
C ASP A 293 2.19 19.98 -9.53
N THR A 294 3.14 20.62 -8.84
CA THR A 294 2.88 21.90 -8.17
C THR A 294 3.98 22.92 -8.47
N SER A 295 3.58 24.06 -9.03
CA SER A 295 4.41 25.21 -9.39
C SER A 295 4.95 25.99 -8.17
N PHE A 296 5.64 25.32 -7.25
CA PHE A 296 6.24 25.95 -6.05
C PHE A 296 7.58 25.29 -5.71
N HIS A 297 8.68 25.95 -6.07
CA HIS A 297 10.07 25.54 -5.82
C HIS A 297 10.56 25.81 -4.37
N ASP A 298 9.65 25.97 -3.41
CA ASP A 298 9.96 26.50 -2.06
C ASP A 298 9.16 25.82 -0.93
N GLN A 299 8.88 24.52 -1.03
CA GLN A 299 8.15 23.81 0.05
C GLN A 299 9.08 23.26 1.12
N LYS A 300 8.79 23.63 2.37
CA LYS A 300 9.35 23.12 3.64
C LYS A 300 8.64 21.85 4.09
N ILE A 301 9.25 21.06 4.96
CA ILE A 301 8.60 19.93 5.64
C ILE A 301 7.44 20.48 6.48
N PRO A 302 6.18 20.08 6.23
CA PRO A 302 5.06 20.57 7.03
C PRO A 302 5.18 20.11 8.48
N LEU A 303 5.06 21.02 9.44
CA LEU A 303 5.22 20.75 10.87
C LEU A 303 3.92 20.98 11.64
N VAL A 304 3.68 20.13 12.65
CA VAL A 304 2.68 20.33 13.69
C VAL A 304 3.37 20.28 15.05
N ILE A 305 3.23 21.34 15.86
CA ILE A 305 3.77 21.37 17.21
C ILE A 305 2.78 20.71 18.17
N ALA A 306 3.24 19.71 18.92
CA ALA A 306 2.48 19.03 19.96
C ALA A 306 3.14 19.22 21.34
N GLY A 307 2.42 18.84 22.40
CA GLY A 307 3.00 18.78 23.75
C GLY A 307 4.16 17.80 23.84
N ARG A 308 4.92 17.86 24.94
CA ARG A 308 6.04 16.94 25.20
C ARG A 308 5.55 15.49 25.19
N ARG A 309 6.31 14.60 24.55
CA ARG A 309 6.03 13.16 24.57
C ARG A 309 6.52 12.57 25.90
N PRO A 310 5.67 11.84 26.65
CA PRO A 310 6.08 11.23 27.91
C PRO A 310 7.31 10.34 27.75
N GLY A 311 8.30 10.52 28.63
CA GLY A 311 9.54 9.74 28.65
C GLY A 311 10.68 10.29 27.80
N ASP A 312 10.48 11.38 27.04
CA ASP A 312 11.58 12.07 26.36
C ASP A 312 12.40 12.91 27.35
N ALA A 313 13.73 12.74 27.30
CA ALA A 313 14.66 13.62 27.98
C ALA A 313 14.81 14.96 27.21
N GLU A 314 15.19 16.02 27.92
CA GLU A 314 15.40 17.34 27.33
C GLU A 314 16.63 17.36 26.39
N VAL A 315 17.82 17.06 26.94
CA VAL A 315 19.10 17.01 26.23
C VAL A 315 19.83 15.72 26.60
N VAL A 316 20.33 14.99 25.61
CA VAL A 316 21.17 13.80 25.81
C VAL A 316 22.19 13.67 24.67
N TYR A 317 23.49 13.76 24.98
CA TYR A 317 24.57 13.53 24.02
C TYR A 317 25.81 12.88 24.67
N ALA A 318 26.66 12.24 23.86
CA ALA A 318 27.73 11.38 24.33
C ALA A 318 28.99 12.15 24.76
N SER A 319 29.76 11.60 25.69
CA SER A 319 31.22 11.75 25.65
C SER A 319 31.80 10.61 24.83
N THR A 320 32.73 10.91 23.93
CA THR A 320 33.29 9.94 22.97
C THR A 320 34.76 9.61 23.26
N GLU A 321 35.33 10.17 24.33
CA GLU A 321 36.75 10.08 24.66
C GLU A 321 37.23 8.63 24.87
N LYS A 322 36.43 7.80 25.56
CA LYS A 322 36.79 6.41 25.84
C LYS A 322 36.89 5.60 24.55
N ALA A 323 35.92 5.76 23.64
CA ALA A 323 35.92 5.07 22.35
C ALA A 323 37.09 5.53 21.45
N GLU A 324 37.39 6.83 21.42
CA GLU A 324 38.53 7.37 20.68
C GLU A 324 39.86 6.81 21.19
N LYS A 325 40.03 6.76 22.52
CA LYS A 325 41.26 6.27 23.16
C LYS A 325 41.46 4.76 23.05
N GLU A 326 40.42 3.97 23.27
CA GLU A 326 40.55 2.52 23.46
C GLU A 326 40.15 1.68 22.26
N LEU A 327 39.22 2.18 21.43
CA LEU A 327 38.80 1.53 20.19
C LEU A 327 39.50 2.12 18.96
N ASN A 328 40.21 3.25 19.12
CA ASN A 328 40.74 4.04 18.01
C ASN A 328 39.65 4.36 16.98
N TRP A 329 38.46 4.72 17.49
CA TRP A 329 37.27 4.98 16.69
C TRP A 329 36.68 6.36 17.05
N LYS A 330 36.26 7.09 16.04
CA LYS A 330 35.58 8.38 16.17
C LYS A 330 34.62 8.54 14.99
N ALA A 331 33.45 9.12 15.23
CA ALA A 331 32.53 9.48 14.16
C ALA A 331 33.16 10.51 13.21
N LYS A 332 32.96 10.33 11.90
CA LYS A 332 33.58 11.14 10.84
C LYS A 332 32.55 12.02 10.13
N TYR A 333 31.30 11.58 10.07
CA TYR A 333 30.25 12.23 9.30
C TYR A 333 29.43 13.19 10.17
N GLY A 334 29.08 14.34 9.60
CA GLY A 334 28.26 15.36 10.24
C GLY A 334 26.80 15.29 9.80
N ILE A 335 26.02 16.25 10.28
CA ILE A 335 24.57 16.37 10.00
C ILE A 335 24.26 16.45 8.50
N GLU A 336 25.15 17.06 7.71
CA GLU A 336 24.98 17.22 6.27
C GLU A 336 25.05 15.87 5.54
N GLU A 337 26.06 15.04 5.83
CA GLU A 337 26.18 13.71 5.24
C GLU A 337 25.07 12.78 5.70
N MET A 338 24.68 12.83 6.98
CA MET A 338 23.54 12.09 7.51
C MET A 338 22.26 12.38 6.73
N CYS A 339 21.96 13.66 6.49
CA CYS A 339 20.75 14.04 5.77
C CYS A 339 20.83 13.71 4.27
N ARG A 340 21.99 13.98 3.64
CA ARG A 340 22.23 13.68 2.22
C ARG A 340 22.06 12.19 1.94
N ASP A 341 22.73 11.33 2.69
CA ASP A 341 22.75 9.90 2.40
C ASP A 341 21.38 9.27 2.70
N LEU A 342 20.68 9.74 3.74
CA LEU A 342 19.29 9.35 4.00
C LEU A 342 18.36 9.78 2.86
N TRP A 343 18.49 11.01 2.35
CA TRP A 343 17.68 11.46 1.22
C TRP A 343 17.96 10.65 -0.05
N ASN A 344 19.24 10.37 -0.37
CA ASN A 344 19.62 9.54 -1.52
C ASN A 344 18.95 8.17 -1.46
N TRP A 345 18.97 7.52 -0.30
CA TRP A 345 18.24 6.26 -0.08
C TRP A 345 16.73 6.44 -0.23
N ALA A 346 16.12 7.41 0.44
CA ALA A 346 14.67 7.60 0.46
C ALA A 346 14.11 7.89 -0.94
N SER A 347 14.75 8.79 -1.68
CA SER A 347 14.40 9.14 -3.06
C SER A 347 14.59 7.97 -4.03
N ALA A 348 15.69 7.22 -3.92
CA ALA A 348 15.92 6.02 -4.74
C ALA A 348 14.90 4.92 -4.44
N VAL A 349 14.55 4.68 -3.16
CA VAL A 349 13.52 3.72 -2.77
C VAL A 349 12.13 4.18 -3.21
N GLU A 350 11.85 5.46 -3.32
CA GLU A 350 10.63 5.91 -4.00
C GLU A 350 10.71 5.75 -5.50
N GLU A 351 11.84 5.99 -6.17
CA GLU A 351 11.94 5.72 -7.61
C GLU A 351 11.78 4.23 -7.92
N GLU A 352 12.36 3.35 -7.09
CA GLU A 352 12.14 1.90 -7.13
C GLU A 352 10.72 1.52 -6.63
N GLY A 353 10.21 2.19 -5.60
CA GLY A 353 8.90 2.00 -4.95
C GLY A 353 7.73 2.61 -5.70
N VAL A 354 7.98 3.46 -6.69
CA VAL A 354 7.06 3.86 -7.77
C VAL A 354 6.76 2.64 -8.67
N MET A 355 7.41 1.49 -8.41
CA MET A 355 6.97 0.16 -8.85
C MET A 355 5.93 -0.50 -7.91
N ILE A 356 5.72 -0.11 -6.65
CA ILE A 356 4.64 -0.65 -5.79
C ILE A 356 3.79 0.49 -5.21
N CYS A 357 2.63 0.74 -5.82
CA CYS A 357 1.70 1.74 -5.33
C CYS A 357 1.05 1.26 -4.02
N GLU A 358 0.92 2.10 -2.98
CA GLU A 358 0.17 1.77 -1.74
C GLU A 358 -1.23 1.20 -2.02
N ARG A 359 -1.84 1.58 -3.15
CA ARG A 359 -3.14 1.07 -3.62
C ARG A 359 -3.12 -0.41 -4.03
N ASP A 360 -1.95 -1.01 -4.20
CA ASP A 360 -1.79 -2.43 -4.52
C ASP A 360 -1.70 -3.30 -3.27
N ASP A 361 -1.32 -2.70 -2.15
CA ASP A 361 -1.16 -3.40 -0.89
C ASP A 361 -2.53 -3.57 -0.21
N PHE A 362 -2.99 -4.81 -0.19
CA PHE A 362 -4.23 -5.20 0.46
C PHE A 362 -4.19 -4.95 1.98
N SER A 363 -3.04 -5.09 2.63
CA SER A 363 -2.90 -4.87 4.08
C SER A 363 -3.03 -3.40 4.48
N LEU A 364 -2.75 -2.49 3.56
CA LEU A 364 -2.87 -1.04 3.79
C LEU A 364 -4.23 -0.48 3.35
N THR A 365 -4.75 -0.97 2.23
CA THR A 365 -5.91 -0.34 1.57
C THR A 365 -7.12 -1.25 1.41
N GLY A 366 -6.98 -2.55 1.70
CA GLY A 366 -8.07 -3.51 1.65
C GLY A 366 -9.11 -3.31 2.77
N PRO A 367 -10.34 -3.80 2.59
CA PRO A 367 -11.40 -3.71 3.61
C PRO A 367 -11.21 -4.75 4.73
N LEU A 368 -10.14 -4.61 5.51
CA LEU A 368 -9.77 -5.55 6.58
C LEU A 368 -10.83 -5.72 7.69
N HIS A 369 -11.80 -4.80 7.77
CA HIS A 369 -12.94 -4.89 8.68
C HIS A 369 -13.94 -6.00 8.28
N LEU A 370 -13.96 -6.44 7.02
CA LEU A 370 -14.85 -7.49 6.53
C LEU A 370 -14.31 -8.90 6.81
N THR A 371 -14.11 -9.21 8.09
CA THR A 371 -13.61 -10.51 8.55
C THR A 371 -14.57 -11.68 8.29
N SER A 372 -15.84 -11.40 8.02
CA SER A 372 -16.83 -12.38 7.56
C SER A 372 -17.81 -11.73 6.56
N ILE A 373 -18.31 -12.54 5.62
CA ILE A 373 -19.18 -12.06 4.54
C ILE A 373 -20.62 -12.50 4.77
N ASP A 374 -21.48 -11.54 5.06
CA ASP A 374 -22.93 -11.69 4.97
C ASP A 374 -23.37 -11.40 3.53
N TRP A 375 -23.73 -12.45 2.81
CA TRP A 375 -24.20 -12.36 1.42
C TRP A 375 -25.58 -11.71 1.27
N ALA A 376 -26.34 -11.52 2.36
CA ALA A 376 -27.57 -10.71 2.34
C ALA A 376 -27.28 -9.20 2.47
N ASN A 377 -26.10 -8.83 2.95
CA ASN A 377 -25.72 -7.44 3.18
C ASN A 377 -25.18 -6.77 1.92
N GLU A 378 -25.88 -5.75 1.40
CA GLU A 378 -25.47 -5.03 0.19
C GLU A 378 -24.10 -4.35 0.31
N HIS A 379 -23.71 -3.90 1.51
CA HIS A 379 -22.39 -3.33 1.76
C HIS A 379 -21.29 -4.37 1.53
N HIS A 380 -21.45 -5.58 2.06
CA HIS A 380 -20.46 -6.65 1.93
C HIS A 380 -20.32 -7.07 0.47
N ARG A 381 -21.44 -7.27 -0.24
CA ARG A 381 -21.45 -7.63 -1.67
C ARG A 381 -20.76 -6.58 -2.53
N ARG A 382 -21.06 -5.29 -2.27
CA ARG A 382 -20.42 -4.17 -2.97
C ARG A 382 -18.91 -4.15 -2.72
N SER A 383 -18.49 -4.27 -1.47
CA SER A 383 -17.06 -4.27 -1.10
C SER A 383 -16.33 -5.44 -1.75
N VAL A 384 -16.88 -6.66 -1.72
CA VAL A 384 -16.31 -7.83 -2.40
C VAL A 384 -16.19 -7.58 -3.90
N ALA A 385 -17.25 -7.14 -4.57
CA ALA A 385 -17.23 -6.87 -6.01
C ALA A 385 -16.16 -5.81 -6.38
N ALA A 386 -16.05 -4.73 -5.60
CA ALA A 386 -15.05 -3.70 -5.81
C ALA A 386 -13.62 -4.21 -5.57
N SER A 387 -13.40 -5.01 -4.53
CA SER A 387 -12.09 -5.62 -4.25
C SER A 387 -11.65 -6.61 -5.33
N LEU A 388 -12.56 -7.40 -5.89
CA LEU A 388 -12.23 -8.30 -6.99
C LEU A 388 -11.85 -7.54 -8.27
N VAL A 389 -12.49 -6.40 -8.55
CA VAL A 389 -12.07 -5.52 -9.66
C VAL A 389 -10.70 -4.89 -9.37
N GLN A 390 -10.43 -4.47 -8.13
CA GLN A 390 -9.09 -4.00 -7.73
C GLN A 390 -8.04 -5.11 -7.91
N GLY A 391 -8.37 -6.36 -7.60
CA GLY A 391 -7.50 -7.51 -7.84
C GLY A 391 -7.05 -7.64 -9.30
N ILE A 392 -7.90 -7.26 -10.27
CA ILE A 392 -7.53 -7.23 -11.70
C ILE A 392 -6.61 -6.05 -12.03
N TYR A 393 -6.83 -4.86 -11.44
CA TYR A 393 -5.88 -3.76 -11.56
C TYR A 393 -4.49 -4.14 -11.05
N VAL A 394 -4.43 -4.84 -9.91
CA VAL A 394 -3.18 -5.33 -9.34
C VAL A 394 -2.59 -6.45 -10.20
N ALA A 395 -3.40 -7.35 -10.77
CA ALA A 395 -2.91 -8.42 -11.66
C ALA A 395 -2.23 -7.87 -12.91
N GLU A 396 -2.79 -6.83 -13.53
CA GLU A 396 -2.17 -6.17 -14.68
C GLU A 396 -0.87 -5.47 -14.27
N ARG A 397 -0.83 -4.90 -13.07
CA ARG A 397 0.37 -4.23 -12.58
C ARG A 397 1.47 -5.21 -12.20
N ASP A 398 1.13 -6.32 -11.54
CA ASP A 398 2.05 -7.44 -11.27
C ASP A 398 2.71 -7.91 -12.57
N ARG A 399 1.95 -7.97 -13.68
CA ARG A 399 2.45 -8.29 -15.03
C ARG A 399 3.39 -7.21 -15.57
N GLN A 400 2.97 -5.95 -15.57
CA GLN A 400 3.75 -4.81 -16.10
C GLN A 400 5.10 -4.67 -15.41
N LEU A 401 5.16 -4.99 -14.11
CA LEU A 401 6.34 -4.81 -13.27
C LEU A 401 7.14 -6.09 -13.08
N GLN A 402 6.68 -7.21 -13.62
CA GLN A 402 7.29 -8.53 -13.45
C GLN A 402 7.57 -8.87 -11.98
N ARG A 403 6.59 -8.63 -11.10
CA ARG A 403 6.77 -8.86 -9.65
C ARG A 403 7.04 -10.34 -9.35
N GLU A 404 8.07 -10.63 -8.56
CA GLU A 404 8.40 -11.99 -8.13
C GLU A 404 7.31 -12.59 -7.24
N ALA A 405 6.71 -11.77 -6.36
CA ALA A 405 5.54 -12.13 -5.55
C ALA A 405 4.31 -11.34 -6.03
N ALA A 406 3.29 -12.06 -6.52
CA ALA A 406 2.06 -11.45 -6.99
C ALA A 406 1.23 -10.92 -5.81
N LEU A 407 0.81 -9.65 -5.87
CA LEU A 407 -0.05 -9.03 -4.85
C LEU A 407 -1.54 -9.22 -5.16
N SER A 408 -1.88 -9.46 -6.42
CA SER A 408 -3.27 -9.67 -6.88
C SER A 408 -4.05 -10.72 -6.10
N PRO A 409 -3.48 -11.90 -5.73
CA PRO A 409 -4.22 -12.93 -5.00
C PRO A 409 -4.83 -12.45 -3.68
N LEU A 410 -4.16 -11.55 -2.96
CA LEU A 410 -4.61 -11.03 -1.65
C LEU A 410 -5.99 -10.37 -1.74
N TRP A 411 -6.28 -9.70 -2.85
CA TRP A 411 -7.56 -9.01 -3.10
C TRP A 411 -8.75 -9.95 -3.32
N SER A 412 -8.49 -11.21 -3.64
CA SER A 412 -9.52 -12.23 -3.85
C SER A 412 -9.55 -13.31 -2.77
N GLU A 413 -8.40 -13.77 -2.32
CA GLU A 413 -8.27 -14.90 -1.40
C GLU A 413 -8.77 -14.55 0.01
N PHE A 414 -8.63 -13.28 0.42
CA PHE A 414 -9.24 -12.77 1.65
C PHE A 414 -10.75 -13.03 1.71
N PHE A 415 -11.42 -12.99 0.56
CA PHE A 415 -12.86 -13.27 0.42
C PHE A 415 -13.15 -14.69 -0.03
N HIS A 416 -12.16 -15.58 0.03
CA HIS A 416 -12.23 -16.96 -0.44
C HIS A 416 -12.57 -17.10 -1.93
N PHE A 417 -12.13 -16.14 -2.76
CA PHE A 417 -12.15 -16.28 -4.20
C PHE A 417 -10.77 -16.66 -4.73
N ARG A 418 -10.75 -17.50 -5.75
CA ARG A 418 -9.54 -17.84 -6.50
C ARG A 418 -9.67 -17.33 -7.92
N LEU A 419 -8.67 -16.59 -8.42
CA LEU A 419 -8.59 -16.22 -9.83
C LEU A 419 -8.28 -17.48 -10.66
N ILE A 420 -9.26 -17.98 -11.41
CA ILE A 420 -9.12 -19.21 -12.20
C ILE A 420 -8.76 -18.94 -13.66
N ARG A 421 -9.04 -17.73 -14.16
CA ARG A 421 -8.69 -17.33 -15.53
C ARG A 421 -8.49 -15.83 -15.63
N LYS A 422 -7.38 -15.40 -16.23
CA LYS A 422 -7.16 -14.00 -16.65
C LYS A 422 -7.78 -13.80 -18.03
N LEU A 423 -8.46 -12.68 -18.24
CA LEU A 423 -8.92 -12.23 -19.55
C LEU A 423 -7.87 -11.26 -20.07
N VAL A 424 -7.16 -11.68 -21.12
CA VAL A 424 -6.02 -11.00 -21.71
C VAL A 424 -6.43 -10.52 -23.10
N ASP A 425 -6.11 -9.29 -23.45
CA ASP A 425 -6.34 -8.77 -24.79
C ASP A 425 -5.29 -9.33 -25.74
N ASP A 426 -5.72 -9.96 -26.84
CA ASP A 426 -4.83 -10.59 -27.82
C ASP A 426 -3.94 -9.57 -28.55
N ALA A 427 -4.31 -8.28 -28.49
CA ALA A 427 -3.62 -7.25 -29.26
C ALA A 427 -2.43 -6.61 -28.52
N ASP A 428 -2.50 -6.46 -27.19
CA ASP A 428 -1.46 -5.83 -26.36
C ASP A 428 -1.02 -6.71 -25.17
N PHE A 429 -1.59 -7.91 -25.05
CA PHE A 429 -1.38 -8.85 -23.95
C PHE A 429 -1.67 -8.29 -22.56
N SER A 430 -2.42 -7.19 -22.47
CA SER A 430 -2.84 -6.61 -21.20
C SER A 430 -3.95 -7.44 -20.56
N ILE A 431 -3.86 -7.61 -19.25
CA ILE A 431 -4.93 -8.22 -18.45
C ILE A 431 -5.99 -7.15 -18.25
N PHE A 432 -7.15 -7.30 -18.86
CA PHE A 432 -8.27 -6.35 -18.74
C PHE A 432 -9.42 -6.88 -17.88
N GLY A 433 -9.43 -8.18 -17.60
CA GLY A 433 -10.43 -8.82 -16.75
C GLY A 433 -9.96 -10.15 -16.16
N GLY A 434 -10.84 -10.78 -15.39
CA GLY A 434 -10.59 -12.11 -14.85
C GLY A 434 -11.85 -12.78 -14.32
N ILE A 435 -11.79 -14.11 -14.25
CA ILE A 435 -12.84 -14.97 -13.72
C ILE A 435 -12.38 -15.51 -12.37
N TYR A 436 -13.11 -15.14 -11.33
CA TYR A 436 -12.92 -15.64 -9.97
C TYR A 436 -13.93 -16.74 -9.66
N GLU A 437 -13.49 -17.78 -8.97
CA GLU A 437 -14.35 -18.84 -8.43
C GLU A 437 -14.42 -18.73 -6.91
N TYR A 438 -15.63 -18.77 -6.34
CA TYR A 438 -15.83 -18.77 -4.90
C TYR A 438 -15.55 -20.17 -4.31
N LYS A 439 -14.68 -20.22 -3.29
CA LYS A 439 -14.27 -21.42 -2.56
C LYS A 439 -14.60 -21.25 -1.07
N PRO A 440 -15.88 -21.38 -0.67
CA PRO A 440 -16.27 -21.15 0.72
C PRO A 440 -15.49 -22.07 1.67
N PRO A 441 -15.15 -21.59 2.89
CA PRO A 441 -14.55 -22.44 3.91
C PRO A 441 -15.48 -23.61 4.23
N GLN A 442 -14.92 -24.81 4.47
CA GLN A 442 -15.73 -25.98 4.79
C GLN A 442 -16.50 -25.74 6.09
N PRO A 443 -17.85 -25.86 6.10
CA PRO A 443 -18.60 -25.71 7.33
C PRO A 443 -18.31 -26.90 8.26
N PRO A 444 -18.23 -26.71 9.59
CA PRO A 444 -18.33 -27.82 10.52
C PRO A 444 -19.66 -28.56 10.32
N SER A 445 -19.66 -29.88 10.54
CA SER A 445 -20.65 -30.89 10.11
C SER A 445 -22.11 -30.70 10.54
N HIS A 446 -22.50 -29.55 11.10
CA HIS A 446 -23.82 -29.30 11.68
C HIS A 446 -24.51 -28.00 11.24
N ILE A 447 -23.94 -27.20 10.33
CA ILE A 447 -24.54 -25.92 9.92
C ILE A 447 -24.87 -25.92 8.43
N VAL A 448 -26.16 -25.92 8.10
CA VAL A 448 -26.68 -25.65 6.76
C VAL A 448 -26.74 -24.12 6.60
N ILE A 449 -25.71 -23.52 6.03
CA ILE A 449 -25.74 -22.10 5.63
C ILE A 449 -26.53 -21.99 4.32
N SER A 450 -27.54 -21.12 4.28
CA SER A 450 -28.25 -20.81 3.03
C SER A 450 -27.26 -20.30 1.98
N ARG A 451 -27.03 -21.11 0.94
CA ARG A 451 -26.17 -20.79 -0.21
C ARG A 451 -26.85 -19.88 -1.24
N GLU A 452 -28.07 -19.43 -0.99
CA GLU A 452 -28.94 -18.89 -2.05
C GLU A 452 -28.50 -17.52 -2.59
N LEU A 453 -27.58 -16.80 -1.93
CA LEU A 453 -27.19 -15.43 -2.30
C LEU A 453 -25.70 -15.24 -2.65
N SER A 454 -24.84 -16.24 -2.44
CA SER A 454 -23.41 -16.14 -2.78
C SER A 454 -23.19 -16.46 -4.27
N PRO A 455 -22.35 -15.70 -5.01
CA PRO A 455 -21.99 -16.06 -6.36
C PRO A 455 -21.10 -17.30 -6.36
N ARG A 456 -21.20 -18.12 -7.42
CA ARG A 456 -20.20 -19.16 -7.68
C ARG A 456 -19.01 -18.59 -8.45
N TYR A 457 -19.28 -17.68 -9.39
CA TYR A 457 -18.25 -17.02 -10.18
C TYR A 457 -18.48 -15.51 -10.24
N VAL A 458 -17.37 -14.76 -10.31
CA VAL A 458 -17.38 -13.32 -10.58
C VAL A 458 -16.49 -13.05 -11.78
N ILE A 459 -17.02 -12.38 -12.79
CA ILE A 459 -16.26 -11.89 -13.94
C ILE A 459 -16.01 -10.40 -13.70
N ALA A 460 -14.77 -10.05 -13.41
CA ALA A 460 -14.36 -8.69 -13.05
C ALA A 460 -13.58 -8.03 -14.20
N PHE A 461 -13.84 -6.74 -14.44
CA PHE A 461 -13.20 -5.94 -15.49
C PHE A 461 -12.60 -4.65 -14.92
N ARG A 462 -11.30 -4.41 -15.17
CA ARG A 462 -10.66 -3.14 -14.80
C ARG A 462 -10.96 -2.03 -15.82
N GLY A 463 -10.78 -0.80 -15.40
CA GLY A 463 -10.73 0.36 -16.30
C GLY A 463 -9.30 0.70 -16.75
N THR A 464 -9.13 1.92 -17.28
CA THR A 464 -7.89 2.44 -17.88
C THR A 464 -6.71 2.51 -16.88
N VAL A 465 -5.50 2.17 -17.34
CA VAL A 465 -4.23 2.29 -16.57
C VAL A 465 -3.34 3.37 -17.21
N THR A 466 -2.81 4.30 -16.40
CA THR A 466 -2.15 5.53 -16.88
C THR A 466 -0.61 5.42 -17.12
N LYS A 467 -0.05 4.27 -17.49
CA LYS A 467 1.42 4.10 -17.75
C LYS A 467 1.76 3.79 -19.22
N ALA A 468 2.90 4.33 -19.67
CA ALA A 468 3.37 4.52 -21.05
C ALA A 468 3.09 3.38 -22.05
N ASP A 469 3.26 2.11 -21.66
CA ASP A 469 3.15 0.99 -22.60
C ASP A 469 1.70 0.57 -22.91
N SER A 470 0.73 0.98 -22.09
CA SER A 470 -0.71 0.66 -22.23
C SER A 470 -1.59 1.83 -22.68
N ILE A 471 -1.00 3.03 -22.76
CA ILE A 471 -1.74 4.29 -22.98
C ILE A 471 -2.42 4.34 -24.35
N SER A 472 -1.75 3.88 -25.41
CA SER A 472 -2.24 4.10 -26.77
C SER A 472 -3.61 3.47 -27.01
N ARG A 473 -3.84 2.27 -26.47
CA ARG A 473 -5.08 1.51 -26.72
C ARG A 473 -6.16 1.71 -25.66
N ASP A 474 -5.80 1.93 -24.39
CA ASP A 474 -6.81 2.31 -23.39
C ASP A 474 -7.40 3.70 -23.72
N ILE A 475 -6.60 4.63 -24.25
CA ILE A 475 -7.10 5.91 -24.80
C ILE A 475 -7.87 5.69 -26.10
N GLU A 476 -7.45 4.78 -26.99
CA GLU A 476 -8.21 4.44 -28.19
C GLU A 476 -9.58 3.87 -27.83
N LEU A 477 -9.68 3.05 -26.78
CA LEU A 477 -10.94 2.54 -26.23
C LEU A 477 -11.79 3.68 -25.65
N ASP A 478 -11.21 4.62 -24.92
CA ASP A 478 -11.91 5.82 -24.44
C ASP A 478 -12.46 6.67 -25.63
N ILE A 479 -11.71 6.76 -26.73
CA ILE A 479 -12.15 7.38 -28.01
C ILE A 479 -13.25 6.54 -28.69
N HIS A 480 -13.19 5.20 -28.62
CA HIS A 480 -14.22 4.32 -29.17
C HIS A 480 -15.52 4.36 -28.35
N ILE A 481 -15.45 4.55 -27.02
CA ILE A 481 -16.64 4.82 -26.21
C ILE A 481 -17.36 6.07 -26.75
N ILE A 482 -16.64 7.15 -27.04
CA ILE A 482 -17.19 8.39 -27.65
C ILE A 482 -17.92 8.11 -28.98
N ARG A 483 -17.51 7.07 -29.71
CA ARG A 483 -18.11 6.64 -30.98
C ARG A 483 -19.06 5.43 -30.89
N ASN A 484 -19.45 5.00 -29.69
CA ASN A 484 -20.25 3.77 -29.43
C ASN A 484 -19.61 2.46 -29.96
N GLY A 485 -18.31 2.41 -30.19
CA GLY A 485 -17.58 1.29 -30.81
C GLY A 485 -17.04 0.22 -29.85
N LEU A 486 -17.40 0.21 -28.56
CA LEU A 486 -16.86 -0.78 -27.60
C LEU A 486 -17.19 -2.23 -27.99
N HIS A 487 -18.35 -2.44 -28.62
CA HIS A 487 -18.83 -3.75 -29.09
C HIS A 487 -18.01 -4.34 -30.24
N THR A 488 -17.14 -3.55 -30.90
CA THR A 488 -16.28 -3.99 -32.01
C THR A 488 -14.84 -4.26 -31.57
N THR A 489 -14.59 -4.35 -30.26
CA THR A 489 -13.24 -4.51 -29.70
C THR A 489 -12.96 -5.97 -29.36
N THR A 490 -11.70 -6.40 -29.48
CA THR A 490 -11.22 -7.74 -29.09
C THR A 490 -11.54 -8.03 -27.63
N ARG A 491 -11.33 -7.04 -26.74
CA ARG A 491 -11.68 -7.14 -25.32
C ARG A 491 -13.16 -7.46 -25.10
N PHE A 492 -14.06 -6.85 -25.87
CA PHE A 492 -15.48 -7.16 -25.78
C PHE A 492 -15.81 -8.57 -26.26
N GLU A 493 -15.25 -9.01 -27.39
CA GLU A 493 -15.46 -10.37 -27.90
C GLU A 493 -15.03 -11.44 -26.88
N ILE A 494 -13.86 -11.26 -26.28
CA ILE A 494 -13.34 -12.13 -25.21
C ILE A 494 -14.26 -12.09 -23.98
N ALA A 495 -14.68 -10.88 -23.57
CA ALA A 495 -15.55 -10.69 -22.42
C ALA A 495 -16.93 -11.35 -22.62
N ILE A 496 -17.62 -11.08 -23.74
CA ILE A 496 -18.95 -11.63 -24.00
C ILE A 496 -18.91 -13.15 -24.13
N GLN A 497 -17.85 -13.71 -24.72
CA GLN A 497 -17.67 -15.15 -24.79
C GLN A 497 -17.46 -15.77 -23.41
N ALA A 498 -16.65 -15.13 -22.55
CA ALA A 498 -16.46 -15.57 -21.17
C ALA A 498 -17.77 -15.55 -20.38
N VAL A 499 -18.56 -14.47 -20.50
CA VAL A 499 -19.87 -14.34 -19.85
C VAL A 499 -20.85 -15.40 -20.36
N ARG A 500 -21.01 -15.54 -21.67
CA ARG A 500 -21.93 -16.53 -22.26
C ARG A 500 -21.57 -17.95 -21.84
N ASN A 501 -20.29 -18.32 -21.88
CA ASN A 501 -19.82 -19.64 -21.49
C ASN A 501 -20.11 -19.92 -20.01
N MET A 502 -19.88 -18.94 -19.13
CA MET A 502 -20.11 -19.12 -17.69
C MET A 502 -21.60 -19.18 -17.35
N VAL A 503 -22.40 -18.30 -17.94
CA VAL A 503 -23.85 -18.28 -17.76
C VAL A 503 -24.48 -19.58 -18.29
N ALA A 504 -24.01 -20.09 -19.43
CA ALA A 504 -24.47 -21.37 -19.97
C ALA A 504 -24.06 -22.57 -19.10
N SER A 505 -22.91 -22.52 -18.43
CA SER A 505 -22.40 -23.65 -17.65
C SER A 505 -23.00 -23.76 -16.24
N VAL A 506 -23.31 -22.63 -15.59
CA VAL A 506 -23.77 -22.63 -14.19
C VAL A 506 -25.04 -21.82 -13.93
N GLY A 507 -25.62 -21.18 -14.94
CA GLY A 507 -26.80 -20.32 -14.80
C GLY A 507 -26.45 -18.92 -14.30
N ALA A 508 -27.23 -17.92 -14.72
CA ALA A 508 -26.94 -16.51 -14.45
C ALA A 508 -27.03 -16.10 -12.97
N SER A 509 -27.85 -16.78 -12.16
CA SER A 509 -27.92 -16.52 -10.72
C SER A 509 -26.62 -16.82 -9.98
N ASN A 510 -25.73 -17.61 -10.59
CA ASN A 510 -24.44 -18.00 -10.02
C ASN A 510 -23.26 -17.15 -10.56
N VAL A 511 -23.52 -16.16 -11.41
CA VAL A 511 -22.49 -15.36 -12.09
C VAL A 511 -22.72 -13.88 -11.82
N TRP A 512 -21.71 -13.23 -11.22
CA TRP A 512 -21.67 -11.78 -11.11
C TRP A 512 -20.80 -11.18 -12.21
N LEU A 513 -21.23 -10.03 -12.71
CA LEU A 513 -20.41 -9.13 -13.52
C LEU A 513 -20.00 -7.95 -12.63
N ALA A 514 -18.72 -7.60 -12.61
CA ALA A 514 -18.22 -6.46 -11.87
C ALA A 514 -17.26 -5.65 -12.73
N GLY A 515 -17.32 -4.33 -12.67
CA GLY A 515 -16.36 -3.51 -13.42
C GLY A 515 -16.23 -2.10 -12.90
N HIS A 516 -15.10 -1.46 -13.20
CA HIS A 516 -14.81 -0.07 -12.83
C HIS A 516 -14.45 0.78 -14.05
N SER A 517 -14.96 2.02 -14.12
CA SER A 517 -14.69 2.94 -15.21
C SER A 517 -14.97 2.30 -16.59
N LEU A 518 -14.02 2.27 -17.52
CA LEU A 518 -14.17 1.54 -18.80
C LEU A 518 -14.57 0.05 -18.60
N GLY A 519 -14.06 -0.62 -17.55
CA GLY A 519 -14.47 -1.98 -17.20
C GLY A 519 -15.93 -2.09 -16.75
N ALA A 520 -16.48 -1.03 -16.15
CA ALA A 520 -17.90 -0.97 -15.81
C ALA A 520 -18.77 -0.89 -17.07
N SER A 521 -18.34 -0.16 -18.10
CA SER A 521 -18.98 -0.16 -19.42
C SER A 521 -18.95 -1.56 -20.07
N MET A 522 -17.85 -2.30 -19.90
CA MET A 522 -17.73 -3.69 -20.38
C MET A 522 -18.72 -4.61 -19.66
N ALA A 523 -18.83 -4.50 -18.32
CA ALA A 523 -19.80 -5.25 -17.52
C ALA A 523 -21.25 -4.94 -17.92
N LEU A 524 -21.57 -3.66 -18.14
CA LEU A 524 -22.89 -3.22 -18.58
C LEU A 524 -23.22 -3.73 -19.99
N LEU A 525 -22.29 -3.62 -20.93
CA LEU A 525 -22.52 -4.04 -22.32
C LEU A 525 -22.69 -5.56 -22.43
N THR A 526 -21.82 -6.33 -21.77
CA THR A 526 -21.94 -7.80 -21.75
C THR A 526 -23.20 -8.26 -21.01
N GLY A 527 -23.51 -7.65 -19.88
CA GLY A 527 -24.75 -7.89 -19.13
C GLY A 527 -26.00 -7.58 -19.94
N LYS A 528 -26.03 -6.44 -20.64
CA LYS A 528 -27.13 -6.03 -21.53
C LYS A 528 -27.34 -7.03 -22.67
N THR A 529 -26.24 -7.52 -23.24
CA THR A 529 -26.28 -8.50 -24.33
C THR A 529 -26.92 -9.82 -23.88
N VAL A 530 -26.64 -10.26 -22.65
CA VAL A 530 -27.23 -11.49 -22.08
C VAL A 530 -28.65 -11.23 -21.55
N ALA A 531 -28.92 -10.07 -20.96
CA ALA A 531 -30.25 -9.68 -20.48
C ALA A 531 -31.29 -9.65 -21.59
N ARG A 532 -30.91 -9.24 -22.81
CA ARG A 532 -31.78 -9.30 -24.00
C ARG A 532 -32.26 -10.71 -24.35
N THR A 533 -31.58 -11.76 -23.90
CA THR A 533 -32.01 -13.15 -24.11
C THR A 533 -32.89 -13.68 -22.98
N GLY A 534 -33.38 -12.81 -22.09
CA GLY A 534 -34.22 -13.18 -20.94
C GLY A 534 -33.43 -13.71 -19.74
N VAL A 535 -32.11 -13.48 -19.72
CA VAL A 535 -31.20 -13.98 -18.68
C VAL A 535 -30.55 -12.81 -17.96
N PHE A 536 -30.86 -12.62 -16.68
CA PHE A 536 -30.49 -11.40 -15.94
C PHE A 536 -29.33 -11.64 -14.97
N PRO A 537 -28.06 -11.51 -15.41
CA PRO A 537 -26.92 -11.62 -14.50
C PRO A 537 -26.88 -10.42 -13.54
N GLU A 538 -26.42 -10.66 -12.32
CA GLU A 538 -26.18 -9.57 -11.39
C GLU A 538 -24.94 -8.78 -11.83
N CYS A 539 -25.05 -7.45 -11.84
CA CYS A 539 -24.03 -6.56 -12.40
C CYS A 539 -23.71 -5.41 -11.43
N PHE A 540 -22.42 -5.25 -11.10
CA PHE A 540 -21.86 -4.22 -10.24
C PHE A 540 -20.99 -3.28 -11.08
N ALA A 541 -21.51 -2.11 -11.43
CA ALA A 541 -20.83 -1.14 -12.29
C ALA A 541 -20.39 0.08 -11.46
N PHE A 542 -19.08 0.19 -11.21
CA PHE A 542 -18.47 1.25 -10.43
C PHE A 542 -17.96 2.39 -11.32
N ASN A 543 -18.43 3.61 -11.08
CA ASN A 543 -18.09 4.81 -11.85
C ASN A 543 -18.16 4.60 -13.39
N PRO A 544 -19.24 4.00 -13.93
CA PRO A 544 -19.36 3.81 -15.38
C PRO A 544 -19.39 5.17 -16.09
N PRO A 545 -18.61 5.34 -17.18
CA PRO A 545 -18.70 6.54 -18.01
C PRO A 545 -20.11 6.76 -18.59
N PHE A 546 -20.55 8.02 -18.61
CA PHE A 546 -21.78 8.46 -19.24
C PHE A 546 -21.46 9.40 -20.41
N LEU A 547 -21.89 9.05 -21.62
CA LEU A 547 -21.52 9.78 -22.84
C LEU A 547 -22.51 10.90 -23.15
N SER A 548 -22.43 11.99 -22.40
CA SER A 548 -23.14 13.23 -22.73
C SER A 548 -22.35 14.46 -22.30
N ALA A 549 -22.81 15.64 -22.71
CA ALA A 549 -22.34 16.88 -22.11
C ALA A 549 -22.52 16.80 -20.58
N PRO A 550 -21.57 17.31 -19.78
CA PRO A 550 -21.57 17.19 -18.33
C PRO A 550 -22.53 18.21 -17.70
N ILE A 551 -23.84 18.06 -17.97
CA ILE A 551 -24.93 18.91 -17.51
C ILE A 551 -25.00 18.95 -15.97
N GLU A 552 -24.55 17.90 -15.29
CA GLU A 552 -24.51 17.80 -13.84
C GLU A 552 -23.59 18.84 -13.19
N ARG A 553 -22.60 19.37 -13.93
CA ARG A 553 -21.71 20.45 -13.47
C ARG A 553 -22.40 21.79 -13.33
N ILE A 554 -23.59 21.96 -13.92
CA ILE A 554 -24.33 23.22 -13.87
C ILE A 554 -24.94 23.39 -12.47
N LYS A 555 -24.51 24.43 -11.75
CA LYS A 555 -24.95 24.73 -10.37
C LYS A 555 -26.44 25.11 -10.31
N ASP A 556 -26.93 25.85 -11.30
CA ASP A 556 -28.32 26.31 -11.35
C ASP A 556 -29.27 25.16 -11.75
N LYS A 557 -30.15 24.78 -10.82
CA LYS A 557 -31.12 23.69 -11.01
C LYS A 557 -32.15 23.97 -12.11
N ARG A 558 -32.54 25.22 -12.34
CA ARG A 558 -33.52 25.60 -13.38
C ARG A 558 -32.87 25.51 -14.75
N ILE A 559 -31.66 26.02 -14.90
CA ILE A 559 -30.88 25.94 -16.15
C ILE A 559 -30.59 24.47 -16.48
N LYS A 560 -30.12 23.68 -15.50
CA LYS A 560 -29.92 22.23 -15.64
C LYS A 560 -31.18 21.53 -16.17
N HIS A 561 -32.33 21.81 -15.56
CA HIS A 561 -33.59 21.18 -15.97
C HIS A 561 -34.05 21.63 -17.37
N GLY A 562 -33.93 22.92 -17.69
CA GLY A 562 -34.27 23.46 -19.01
C GLY A 562 -33.45 22.83 -20.13
N ILE A 563 -32.14 22.67 -19.93
CA ILE A 563 -31.24 22.01 -20.91
C ILE A 563 -31.63 20.55 -21.12
N ARG A 564 -31.95 19.80 -20.04
CA ARG A 564 -32.37 18.39 -20.16
C ARG A 564 -33.70 18.25 -20.90
N ILE A 565 -34.70 19.08 -20.59
CA ILE A 565 -35.99 19.07 -21.31
C ILE A 565 -35.77 19.36 -22.80
N ALA A 566 -35.02 20.41 -23.13
CA ALA A 566 -34.72 20.75 -24.53
C ALA A 566 -34.01 19.59 -25.25
N GLY A 567 -33.04 18.96 -24.59
CA GLY A 567 -32.33 17.77 -25.11
C GLY A 567 -33.26 16.59 -25.38
N SER A 568 -34.14 16.24 -24.44
CA SER A 568 -35.13 15.15 -24.62
C SER A 568 -36.07 15.42 -25.79
N VAL A 569 -36.58 16.65 -25.94
CA VAL A 569 -37.48 17.03 -27.04
C VAL A 569 -36.79 16.91 -28.40
N ILE A 570 -35.55 17.41 -28.51
CA ILE A 570 -34.75 17.29 -29.74
C ILE A 570 -34.49 15.82 -30.08
N THR A 571 -34.09 15.02 -29.08
CA THR A 571 -33.78 13.60 -29.26
C THR A 571 -35.02 12.81 -29.69
N ALA A 572 -36.17 13.04 -29.05
CA ALA A 572 -37.44 12.41 -29.44
C ALA A 572 -37.89 12.83 -30.85
N GLY A 573 -37.73 14.10 -31.22
CA GLY A 573 -38.01 14.59 -32.57
C GLY A 573 -37.15 13.92 -33.64
N LEU A 574 -35.83 13.80 -33.40
CA LEU A 574 -34.92 13.08 -34.29
C LEU A 574 -35.23 11.57 -34.39
N ALA A 575 -35.61 10.94 -33.28
CA ALA A 575 -36.02 9.54 -33.26
C ALA A 575 -37.30 9.28 -34.07
N LEU A 576 -38.29 10.17 -33.98
CA LEU A 576 -39.51 10.11 -34.79
C LEU A 576 -39.20 10.32 -36.29
N ALA A 577 -38.32 11.26 -36.62
CA ALA A 577 -37.87 11.49 -38.00
C ALA A 577 -37.16 10.25 -38.59
N LYS A 578 -36.33 9.56 -37.78
CA LYS A 578 -35.68 8.29 -38.16
C LYS A 578 -36.70 7.17 -38.43
N LYS A 579 -37.72 7.01 -37.58
CA LYS A 579 -38.80 6.03 -37.80
C LYS A 579 -39.60 6.32 -39.09
N ALA A 580 -39.88 7.58 -39.38
CA ALA A 580 -40.59 7.99 -40.61
C ALA A 580 -39.78 7.71 -41.88
N THR A 581 -38.46 7.92 -41.86
CA THR A 581 -37.57 7.59 -42.99
C THR A 581 -37.39 6.08 -43.19
N GLN A 582 -37.40 5.30 -42.12
CA GLN A 582 -37.38 3.83 -42.21
C GLN A 582 -38.71 3.26 -42.76
N GLN A 583 -39.85 3.85 -42.40
CA GLN A 583 -41.16 3.45 -42.92
C GLN A 583 -41.32 3.71 -44.42
N HIS A 584 -40.69 4.77 -44.96
CA HIS A 584 -40.67 5.02 -46.41
C HIS A 584 -39.85 3.98 -47.20
N SER A 585 -39.00 3.19 -46.53
CA SER A 585 -38.11 2.20 -47.16
C SER A 585 -38.60 0.74 -47.04
N GLN A 586 -39.69 0.47 -46.31
CA GLN A 586 -40.22 -0.88 -46.10
C GLN A 586 -41.71 -0.98 -46.45
N ASN A 587 -41.99 -1.11 -47.75
CA ASN A 587 -43.24 -1.65 -48.26
C ASN A 587 -43.01 -3.12 -48.66
N GLN A 588 -42.91 -4.04 -47.69
CA GLN A 588 -43.08 -5.49 -47.91
C GLN A 588 -43.14 -6.30 -46.59
N LEU A 589 -44.21 -7.09 -46.46
CA LEU A 589 -44.49 -8.21 -45.54
C LEU A 589 -44.42 -7.99 -44.01
N ALA A 590 -45.58 -8.12 -43.37
CA ALA A 590 -45.79 -8.07 -41.93
C ALA A 590 -45.17 -9.27 -41.20
N LEU A 591 -43.96 -9.07 -40.68
CA LEU A 591 -43.43 -9.81 -39.53
C LEU A 591 -43.92 -9.13 -38.23
N PRO A 592 -44.02 -9.84 -37.09
CA PRO A 592 -44.33 -9.20 -35.82
C PRO A 592 -43.31 -8.09 -35.55
N ALA A 593 -43.79 -6.94 -35.07
CA ALA A 593 -42.93 -5.82 -34.73
C ALA A 593 -41.77 -6.29 -33.83
N PRO A 594 -40.51 -5.92 -34.10
CA PRO A 594 -39.39 -6.31 -33.25
C PRO A 594 -39.66 -5.83 -31.82
N VAL A 595 -39.52 -6.74 -30.85
CA VAL A 595 -39.63 -6.43 -29.42
C VAL A 595 -38.70 -5.25 -29.13
N ASP A 596 -39.24 -4.19 -28.51
CA ASP A 596 -38.47 -3.01 -28.14
C ASP A 596 -37.25 -3.44 -27.30
N PRO A 597 -36.01 -3.27 -27.81
CA PRO A 597 -34.81 -3.70 -27.10
C PRO A 597 -34.63 -3.06 -25.72
N PHE A 598 -35.30 -1.93 -25.47
CA PHE A 598 -35.31 -1.25 -24.17
C PHE A 598 -36.34 -1.87 -23.22
N ALA A 599 -37.49 -2.30 -23.73
CA ALA A 599 -38.50 -3.02 -22.94
C ALA A 599 -38.02 -4.42 -22.52
N ALA A 600 -37.28 -5.12 -23.39
CA ALA A 600 -36.67 -6.42 -23.08
C ALA A 600 -35.65 -6.37 -21.92
N LEU A 601 -35.18 -5.17 -21.56
CA LEU A 601 -34.23 -4.93 -20.49
C LEU A 601 -34.89 -4.36 -19.23
N SER A 602 -36.21 -4.14 -19.23
CA SER A 602 -36.93 -3.49 -18.13
C SER A 602 -36.84 -4.24 -16.80
N ASP A 603 -36.75 -5.58 -16.86
CA ASP A 603 -36.60 -6.46 -15.69
C ASP A 603 -35.14 -6.67 -15.27
N TRP A 604 -34.17 -6.10 -16.00
CA TRP A 604 -32.75 -6.17 -15.61
C TRP A 604 -32.36 -4.95 -14.78
N PHE A 605 -31.91 -5.18 -13.54
CA PHE A 605 -31.53 -4.14 -12.58
C PHE A 605 -30.02 -4.19 -12.28
N PRO A 606 -29.15 -3.64 -13.15
CA PRO A 606 -27.75 -3.45 -12.81
C PRO A 606 -27.61 -2.51 -11.61
N ARG A 607 -26.60 -2.75 -10.78
CA ARG A 607 -26.23 -1.91 -9.64
C ARG A 607 -25.20 -0.89 -10.11
N LEU A 608 -25.62 0.36 -10.22
CA LEU A 608 -24.76 1.47 -10.63
C LEU A 608 -24.26 2.20 -9.38
N TYR A 609 -22.95 2.36 -9.27
CA TYR A 609 -22.29 3.09 -8.20
C TYR A 609 -21.64 4.33 -8.77
N VAL A 610 -22.06 5.52 -8.32
CA VAL A 610 -21.62 6.80 -8.88
C VAL A 610 -21.24 7.79 -7.79
N ASN A 611 -20.26 8.65 -8.08
CA ASN A 611 -19.85 9.73 -7.19
C ASN A 611 -20.16 11.09 -7.86
N PRO A 612 -20.86 12.02 -7.18
CA PRO A 612 -21.14 13.35 -7.73
C PRO A 612 -19.88 14.17 -8.08
N GLY A 613 -18.76 13.91 -7.42
CA GLY A 613 -17.46 14.51 -7.71
C GLY A 613 -16.75 13.92 -8.95
N ASP A 614 -17.24 12.80 -9.47
CA ASP A 614 -16.74 12.18 -10.69
C ASP A 614 -17.56 12.65 -11.89
N HIS A 615 -16.96 13.52 -12.70
CA HIS A 615 -17.61 14.11 -13.87
C HIS A 615 -17.82 13.11 -15.03
N LEU A 616 -17.20 11.92 -14.99
CA LEU A 616 -17.40 10.89 -16.00
C LEU A 616 -18.69 10.09 -15.76
N CYS A 617 -19.11 9.91 -14.51
CA CYS A 617 -20.27 9.09 -14.15
C CYS A 617 -21.44 9.85 -13.51
N SER A 618 -21.22 11.06 -13.00
CA SER A 618 -22.26 11.82 -12.28
C SER A 618 -23.53 12.09 -13.09
N GLU A 619 -23.46 12.10 -14.43
CA GLU A 619 -24.63 12.26 -15.31
C GLU A 619 -25.74 11.22 -15.11
N TYR A 620 -25.42 10.01 -14.61
CA TYR A 620 -26.43 9.01 -14.27
C TYR A 620 -27.44 9.54 -13.24
N ILE A 621 -26.99 10.37 -12.28
CA ILE A 621 -27.85 10.97 -11.26
C ILE A 621 -28.93 11.81 -11.94
N GLY A 622 -28.50 12.71 -12.82
CA GLY A 622 -29.42 13.58 -13.55
C GLY A 622 -30.24 12.87 -14.62
N TYR A 623 -29.72 11.81 -15.25
CA TYR A 623 -30.45 10.97 -16.20
C TYR A 623 -31.70 10.37 -15.55
N PHE A 624 -31.54 9.70 -14.40
CA PHE A 624 -32.67 9.06 -13.72
C PHE A 624 -33.61 10.06 -13.05
N ASP A 625 -33.07 11.13 -12.44
CA ASP A 625 -33.90 12.18 -11.82
C ASP A 625 -34.75 12.93 -12.85
N HIS A 626 -34.19 13.22 -14.03
CA HIS A 626 -34.91 13.89 -15.12
C HIS A 626 -36.04 13.01 -15.64
N ARG A 627 -35.77 11.73 -15.82
CA ARG A 627 -36.77 10.77 -16.29
C ARG A 627 -37.97 10.67 -15.35
N ASN A 628 -37.72 10.52 -14.05
CA ASN A 628 -38.77 10.48 -13.03
C ASN A 628 -39.65 11.75 -13.06
N LYS A 629 -39.03 12.94 -13.26
CA LYS A 629 -39.77 14.20 -13.38
C LYS A 629 -40.61 14.27 -14.65
N MET A 630 -40.10 13.81 -15.79
CA MET A 630 -40.85 13.79 -17.05
C MET A 630 -42.09 12.88 -16.98
N GLU A 631 -41.98 11.73 -16.28
CA GLU A 631 -43.13 10.88 -15.97
C GLU A 631 -44.14 11.60 -15.08
N GLN A 632 -43.70 12.30 -14.03
CA GLN A 632 -44.58 13.09 -13.15
C GLN A 632 -45.28 14.26 -13.87
N MET A 633 -44.65 14.85 -14.88
CA MET A 633 -45.20 15.96 -15.67
C MET A 633 -46.17 15.50 -16.78
N GLY A 634 -46.44 14.19 -16.92
CA GLY A 634 -47.35 13.66 -17.94
C GLY A 634 -46.79 13.65 -19.37
N VAL A 635 -45.51 13.99 -19.54
CA VAL A 635 -44.79 13.97 -20.84
C VAL A 635 -43.88 12.75 -20.99
N GLY A 636 -44.19 11.67 -20.26
CA GLY A 636 -43.41 10.44 -20.24
C GLY A 636 -43.23 9.78 -21.62
N PHE A 637 -44.14 10.01 -22.56
CA PHE A 637 -43.99 9.51 -23.94
C PHE A 637 -42.75 10.11 -24.66
N VAL A 638 -42.54 11.43 -24.53
CA VAL A 638 -41.37 12.12 -25.11
C VAL A 638 -40.09 11.58 -24.49
N GLU A 639 -40.10 11.38 -23.17
CA GLU A 639 -38.95 10.87 -22.44
C GLU A 639 -38.67 9.39 -22.74
N ARG A 640 -39.69 8.54 -22.90
CA ARG A 640 -39.51 7.13 -23.32
C ARG A 640 -38.85 7.03 -24.69
N LEU A 641 -39.22 7.90 -25.62
CA LEU A 641 -38.57 7.99 -26.93
C LEU A 641 -37.13 8.52 -26.81
N ALA A 642 -36.90 9.55 -26.00
CA ALA A 642 -35.57 10.14 -25.82
C ALA A 642 -34.59 9.19 -25.10
N THR A 643 -35.03 8.46 -24.08
CA THR A 643 -34.19 7.55 -23.27
C THR A 643 -33.70 6.29 -24.00
N GLN A 644 -34.28 6.00 -25.16
CA GLN A 644 -33.84 4.89 -26.03
C GLN A 644 -32.68 5.28 -26.95
N HIS A 645 -32.38 6.58 -27.06
CA HIS A 645 -31.43 7.11 -28.03
C HIS A 645 -30.46 8.11 -27.38
N SER A 646 -29.23 8.18 -27.88
CA SER A 646 -28.33 9.30 -27.56
C SER A 646 -28.33 10.31 -28.70
N LEU A 647 -28.29 11.60 -28.38
CA LEU A 647 -28.27 12.69 -29.37
C LEU A 647 -27.12 12.51 -30.38
N GLY A 648 -25.92 12.17 -29.88
CA GLY A 648 -24.75 11.90 -30.71
C GLY A 648 -24.93 10.67 -31.62
N GLY A 649 -25.58 9.61 -31.13
CA GLY A 649 -25.87 8.41 -31.93
C GLY A 649 -26.85 8.68 -33.07
N LEU A 650 -27.92 9.43 -32.80
CA LEU A 650 -28.90 9.80 -33.84
C LEU A 650 -28.31 10.72 -34.91
N LEU A 651 -27.45 11.68 -34.52
CA LEU A 651 -26.80 12.59 -35.48
C LEU A 651 -25.82 11.84 -36.40
N VAL A 652 -25.05 10.90 -35.86
CA VAL A 652 -24.13 10.06 -36.65
C VAL A 652 -24.90 9.17 -37.63
N ASP A 653 -26.02 8.57 -37.19
CA ASP A 653 -26.85 7.73 -38.05
C ASP A 653 -27.50 8.51 -39.21
N ILE A 654 -27.94 9.74 -38.98
CA ILE A 654 -28.59 10.60 -39.98
C ILE A 654 -27.59 11.11 -41.03
N VAL A 655 -26.33 11.36 -40.64
CA VAL A 655 -25.30 11.97 -41.51
C VAL A 655 -24.41 10.92 -42.19
N GLY A 656 -24.23 9.73 -41.61
CA GLY A 656 -23.16 8.79 -41.99
C GLY A 656 -23.57 7.40 -42.52
N GLY A 657 -24.87 7.09 -42.69
CA GLY A 657 -25.30 5.80 -43.26
C GLY A 657 -24.91 4.54 -42.45
N GLY A 658 -24.68 4.69 -41.13
CA GLY A 658 -24.16 3.63 -40.26
C GLY A 658 -25.20 2.57 -39.83
N LYS A 659 -24.85 1.29 -39.98
CA LYS A 659 -25.57 0.11 -39.47
C LYS A 659 -25.25 -0.17 -37.99
N ASN A 660 -25.48 0.77 -37.07
CA ASN A 660 -25.35 0.47 -35.63
C ASN A 660 -26.69 -0.06 -35.07
N THR A 661 -26.78 -1.38 -34.88
CA THR A 661 -27.98 -2.06 -34.35
C THR A 661 -28.02 -2.12 -32.81
N GLU A 662 -26.93 -1.76 -32.11
CA GLU A 662 -26.89 -1.76 -30.65
C GLU A 662 -27.02 -0.34 -30.05
N GLY A 663 -28.06 -0.15 -29.22
CA GLY A 663 -28.25 1.13 -28.50
C GLY A 663 -27.11 1.45 -27.52
N PRO A 664 -26.94 2.73 -27.14
CA PRO A 664 -25.80 3.21 -26.35
C PRO A 664 -25.58 2.44 -25.04
N VAL A 665 -24.30 2.22 -24.70
CA VAL A 665 -23.87 1.42 -23.53
C VAL A 665 -24.36 2.03 -22.21
N HIS A 666 -24.33 3.36 -22.11
CA HIS A 666 -24.66 4.10 -20.89
C HIS A 666 -26.18 4.24 -20.63
N LEU A 667 -27.04 3.85 -21.59
CA LEU A 667 -28.49 3.91 -21.39
C LEU A 667 -29.01 2.54 -20.96
N VAL A 668 -29.51 2.50 -19.72
CA VAL A 668 -30.18 1.35 -19.11
C VAL A 668 -31.58 1.75 -18.63
N PRO A 669 -32.62 0.91 -18.87
CA PRO A 669 -34.00 1.25 -18.56
C PRO A 669 -34.30 1.22 -17.05
N SER A 670 -33.69 0.28 -16.34
CA SER A 670 -33.87 0.06 -14.91
C SER A 670 -32.49 -0.06 -14.25
N SER A 671 -32.39 0.32 -12.97
CA SER A 671 -31.13 0.28 -12.21
C SER A 671 -31.37 0.41 -10.72
N VAL A 672 -30.49 -0.20 -9.92
CA VAL A 672 -30.28 0.18 -8.52
C VAL A 672 -29.14 1.19 -8.48
N LEU A 673 -29.46 2.48 -8.37
CA LEU A 673 -28.47 3.56 -8.36
C LEU A 673 -28.03 3.85 -6.92
N THR A 674 -26.75 3.71 -6.63
CA THR A 674 -26.13 4.08 -5.36
C THR A 674 -25.20 5.27 -5.56
N VAL A 675 -25.45 6.35 -4.84
CA VAL A 675 -24.67 7.58 -4.89
C VAL A 675 -23.80 7.69 -3.66
N ASN A 676 -22.48 7.87 -3.83
CA ASN A 676 -21.61 8.24 -2.71
C ASN A 676 -21.76 9.73 -2.41
N SER A 677 -22.48 10.09 -1.34
CA SER A 677 -22.75 11.48 -0.98
C SER A 677 -21.64 12.12 -0.13
N LYS A 678 -20.57 11.38 0.18
CA LYS A 678 -19.40 11.93 0.87
C LYS A 678 -18.61 12.86 -0.07
N PRO A 679 -18.31 14.11 0.33
CA PRO A 679 -17.44 14.99 -0.45
C PRO A 679 -16.06 14.36 -0.66
N SER A 680 -15.61 14.34 -1.93
CA SER A 680 -14.26 13.93 -2.31
C SER A 680 -13.35 15.16 -2.42
N ARG A 681 -12.08 15.04 -2.07
CA ARG A 681 -11.09 16.13 -2.13
C ARG A 681 -10.78 16.53 -3.57
N ASP A 682 -10.71 15.54 -4.44
CA ASP A 682 -10.39 15.71 -5.85
C ASP A 682 -11.11 14.65 -6.72
N PHE A 683 -10.93 14.78 -8.03
CA PHE A 683 -11.48 13.84 -9.01
C PHE A 683 -10.91 12.42 -8.87
N LYS A 684 -9.65 12.27 -8.46
CA LYS A 684 -8.98 10.96 -8.37
C LYS A 684 -9.54 10.14 -7.20
N GLU A 685 -9.88 10.80 -6.09
CA GLU A 685 -10.62 10.22 -4.98
C GLU A 685 -12.06 9.89 -5.41
N ALA A 686 -12.74 10.83 -6.07
CA ALA A 686 -14.13 10.65 -6.53
C ALA A 686 -14.27 9.55 -7.59
N HIS A 687 -13.26 9.34 -8.43
CA HIS A 687 -13.23 8.32 -9.46
C HIS A 687 -12.66 6.99 -8.95
N GLY A 688 -11.91 6.97 -7.84
CA GLY A 688 -11.17 5.79 -7.41
C GLY A 688 -12.07 4.66 -6.90
N ILE A 689 -11.77 3.42 -7.31
CA ILE A 689 -12.56 2.24 -6.91
C ILE A 689 -12.54 1.97 -5.39
N HIS A 690 -11.48 2.38 -4.71
CA HIS A 690 -11.28 2.18 -3.27
C HIS A 690 -12.34 2.83 -2.39
N GLN A 691 -13.05 3.85 -2.88
CA GLN A 691 -14.16 4.45 -2.13
C GLN A 691 -15.29 3.45 -1.87
N TRP A 692 -15.42 2.39 -2.68
CA TRP A 692 -16.58 1.49 -2.63
C TRP A 692 -16.51 0.42 -1.53
N TRP A 693 -15.35 0.28 -0.87
CA TRP A 693 -15.16 -0.66 0.23
C TRP A 693 -14.73 0.00 1.55
N ARG A 694 -14.66 1.34 1.64
CA ARG A 694 -14.33 2.05 2.89
C ARG A 694 -15.55 2.15 3.81
N GLU A 695 -15.32 2.01 5.12
CA GLU A 695 -16.38 2.10 6.15
C GLU A 695 -16.92 3.53 6.33
N ASP A 696 -16.08 4.53 6.10
CA ASP A 696 -16.35 5.93 6.43
C ASP A 696 -17.17 6.67 5.36
N GLN A 697 -17.93 5.94 4.56
CA GLN A 697 -18.64 6.45 3.39
C GLN A 697 -20.15 6.59 3.64
N ARG A 698 -20.80 7.46 2.87
CA ARG A 698 -22.24 7.68 2.92
C ARG A 698 -22.84 7.34 1.57
N PHE A 699 -23.71 6.33 1.55
CA PHE A 699 -24.31 5.83 0.32
C PHE A 699 -25.82 6.02 0.34
N ASP A 700 -26.33 6.67 -0.71
CA ASP A 700 -27.75 6.86 -0.93
C ASP A 700 -28.21 5.97 -2.10
N THR A 701 -29.01 4.95 -1.83
CA THR A 701 -29.46 3.98 -2.82
C THR A 701 -30.92 4.21 -3.22
N LYS A 702 -31.21 4.22 -4.52
CA LYS A 702 -32.55 4.34 -5.10
C LYS A 702 -32.76 3.33 -6.22
N ILE A 703 -33.96 2.76 -6.29
CA ILE A 703 -34.37 1.86 -7.37
C ILE A 703 -35.10 2.68 -8.43
N HIS A 704 -34.61 2.61 -9.66
CA HIS A 704 -35.24 3.20 -10.84
C HIS A 704 -35.75 2.06 -11.72
N GLN A 705 -37.05 2.02 -11.97
CA GLN A 705 -37.69 0.97 -12.76
C GLN A 705 -38.36 1.56 -13.99
N TYR A 706 -38.16 0.92 -15.13
CA TYR A 706 -38.93 1.20 -16.33
C TYR A 706 -40.35 0.66 -16.21
N LYS A 707 -41.34 1.56 -16.26
CA LYS A 707 -42.78 1.27 -16.17
C LYS A 707 -43.50 1.38 -17.50
#